data_AF-A0AAP0D3M3-F1
#
_entry.id   AF-A0AAP0D3M3-F1
#
_cell.length_a   1.000
_cell.length_b   1.000
_cell.length_c   1.000
_cell.angle_alpha   90.00
_cell.angle_beta   90.00
_cell.angle_gamma   90.00
#
_symmetry.space_group_name_H-M   'P 1'
#
loop_
_entity.id
_entity.type
_entity.pdbx_description
1 polymer ?
#
loop_
_entity_poly.entity_id
_entity_poly.type
_entity_poly.pdbx_seq_one_letter_code
_entity_poly.pdbx_strand_id
1 'polypeptide(L)'
;MAMQTSHTCFTNLATNSVQVLSLRGCSSFRKSYSLSIIDFQRCSALELTSLFHFTNCYIYPRSAFCTQSKRRSRGPVMAAKKESKGTKQGDGKYKHTVDLPKTTFGMRANSAVREPEIQKLWDENQVFKKVAEKNNGGSFILHDGPPYANGDLHMGHALNKILKDIINRYKLLQNCKVSYIPGWDCHGLPIELKVLQSLDQDARKELTPLKLRAKAAKFAKATVKAQMASFKRFGVWADWDHSYLTLDPEYEAAQIEVFGQMVFKGYIYRGRKPVHWSPSSRTALAEAELEYPEGHVSNSMYAIFRLLSTPNKSGLLDEFLPKLSLAIWTTTPWTIPANAAVAVNSKLQYAIVEVQPISPDVASSSEDKNRRYGNVLKGQEASFFIVAVDLVPTLEAKWNVKLVVRKTVLGSDLENCRYAHPINGQECPVVIGGEYITTESGTGLVHTAPGHGQDDYLTGLKYDLPMISPVDDEGKFTEEAGIFNGLDVLSDGNAAVINHLDEGLSIVMVEPYKHKYPYDWRTKKPTIFRATAQWFASVEGFREAAMDAINQVTWTPSQAENRISTMTSSRSDWCISRQRTWGVPIPVFYHAETKEPLLNEETVDHIKSIISQKGSDAWWYMAVDELLPESYRDKASEYVKGTDTMDVWFDSGSSWAAVLENRNGLSFPADLYLEGTDQHRGWFQSSLLTSVATKGKAPYSGVITHGFVLDEKGLKMSKSLGNVVDPRTIIEGGKNQEEAPSYGADVLRLWVSSVDYTGDVLVGPQVLRQMSDIYRKLRGTLRFLLGNLHDWKAENAIAYDELPEIDQHALFQLESVVKNIKESYDSYQFFKIFQIIQRFAIVDLSNFYFDVAKDRLYVGGASSFTRRSCQTVLAVHLLSIVRVIAPILPHLAEDVWQNLPFNYNIDDTDMAIFVFESKWPAVNERWLAFPKEEIDFWGKILELRTEVNKALEAARTGKLIGSSLEAKVYIHSSDDKLAGKLRNMCEAKIDADSLHRIFITSQVEILSTLDEASAKNVPYSGDYLIQGENKIWIGVSRADGSKCERCWNFSPQVGSFLDHPTLCKRCYNVIADQPLPALAAVS
;
A
#
# COMPACT_ATOMS: atom_id res chain seq x y z
N MET A 1 32.29 36.97 39.78
CA MET A 1 33.61 37.45 40.27
C MET A 1 34.58 37.54 39.09
N ALA A 2 35.70 38.25 39.28
CA ALA A 2 36.87 38.33 38.39
C ALA A 2 37.40 36.93 37.92
N MET A 3 38.16 36.77 36.83
CA MET A 3 38.77 37.67 35.81
C MET A 3 38.97 36.86 34.49
N GLN A 4 39.01 37.42 33.27
CA GLN A 4 40.19 37.95 32.52
C GLN A 4 41.42 37.00 32.48
N THR A 5 42.21 36.84 31.40
CA THR A 5 42.41 37.59 30.11
C THR A 5 43.10 36.62 29.09
N SER A 6 42.88 36.66 27.77
CA SER A 6 43.58 37.45 26.70
C SER A 6 45.08 37.09 26.51
N HIS A 7 45.86 37.37 25.44
CA HIS A 7 45.78 38.02 24.09
C HIS A 7 47.15 37.72 23.38
N THR A 8 47.47 37.86 22.07
CA THR A 8 46.79 37.95 20.73
C THR A 8 47.87 37.92 19.62
N CYS A 9 47.50 37.70 18.35
CA CYS A 9 48.26 38.11 17.13
C CYS A 9 49.60 37.36 16.84
N PHE A 10 50.29 37.44 15.68
CA PHE A 10 50.12 38.01 14.31
C PHE A 10 51.13 37.25 13.36
N THR A 11 51.37 37.44 12.04
CA THR A 11 50.95 38.35 10.94
C THR A 11 51.28 37.70 9.56
N ASN A 12 50.66 38.17 8.45
CA ASN A 12 51.23 38.33 7.07
C ASN A 12 51.74 37.11 6.23
N LEU A 13 51.90 37.19 4.88
CA LEU A 13 51.10 37.80 3.78
C LEU A 13 51.70 37.37 2.40
N ALA A 14 50.94 37.60 1.30
CA ALA A 14 51.39 37.81 -0.10
C ALA A 14 51.90 36.59 -0.93
N THR A 15 51.73 36.49 -2.27
CA THR A 15 50.91 37.24 -3.28
C THR A 15 50.75 36.45 -4.61
N ASN A 16 49.88 36.95 -5.51
CA ASN A 16 49.80 36.73 -6.98
C ASN A 16 49.13 35.43 -7.49
N SER A 17 48.36 35.44 -8.59
CA SER A 17 47.89 36.53 -9.48
C SER A 17 46.49 36.24 -10.09
N VAL A 18 45.95 37.17 -10.91
CA VAL A 18 44.51 37.32 -11.23
C VAL A 18 44.22 37.07 -12.72
N GLN A 19 43.05 36.47 -13.06
CA GLN A 19 42.09 36.79 -14.17
C GLN A 19 41.28 35.55 -14.62
N VAL A 20 40.04 35.61 -15.16
CA VAL A 20 38.85 36.48 -14.94
C VAL A 20 37.63 35.89 -15.72
N LEU A 21 36.39 36.17 -15.29
CA LEU A 21 35.08 35.76 -15.90
C LEU A 21 34.73 34.24 -15.84
N SER A 22 33.45 33.79 -15.78
CA SER A 22 32.17 34.53 -15.80
C SER A 22 31.08 34.00 -14.82
N LEU A 23 30.35 34.98 -14.25
CA LEU A 23 28.93 35.02 -13.85
C LEU A 23 28.17 33.79 -13.26
N ARG A 24 27.83 33.96 -11.97
CA ARG A 24 26.49 33.77 -11.34
C ARG A 24 25.87 32.36 -11.27
N GLY A 25 25.93 31.79 -10.06
CA GLY A 25 24.83 31.02 -9.48
C GLY A 25 24.13 31.80 -8.35
N CYS A 26 22.92 31.35 -7.98
CA CYS A 26 22.16 31.67 -6.78
C CYS A 26 21.13 30.54 -6.58
N SER A 27 20.61 30.23 -5.39
CA SER A 27 21.07 30.43 -4.01
C SER A 27 20.18 29.54 -3.11
N SER A 28 20.66 29.05 -1.96
CA SER A 28 19.80 28.37 -0.99
C SER A 28 20.23 28.63 0.45
N PHE A 29 19.34 29.25 1.22
CA PHE A 29 19.55 29.50 2.65
C PHE A 29 19.45 28.19 3.45
N ARG A 30 20.33 28.01 4.44
CA ARG A 30 20.04 27.15 5.60
C ARG A 30 19.52 28.04 6.73
N LYS A 31 18.32 27.76 7.22
CA LYS A 31 17.89 28.17 8.57
C LYS A 31 17.98 26.95 9.49
N SER A 32 18.64 27.11 10.64
CA SER A 32 18.64 26.16 11.73
C SER A 32 17.43 26.39 12.63
N TYR A 33 16.74 25.33 13.02
CA TYR A 33 15.82 25.33 14.15
C TYR A 33 16.26 24.26 15.15
N SER A 34 16.47 24.69 16.40
CA SER A 34 16.67 23.82 17.55
C SER A 34 15.31 23.43 18.13
N LEU A 35 15.13 22.15 18.46
CA LEU A 35 13.98 21.69 19.25
C LEU A 35 14.38 21.61 20.73
N SER A 36 13.52 22.12 21.60
CA SER A 36 13.68 22.11 23.06
C SER A 36 13.22 20.77 23.66
N ILE A 37 13.98 20.29 24.65
CA ILE A 37 13.56 19.19 25.53
C ILE A 37 12.60 19.76 26.58
N ILE A 38 11.51 19.04 26.85
CA ILE A 38 10.59 19.28 27.98
C ILE A 38 10.38 17.95 28.69
N ASP A 39 10.46 17.97 30.02
CA ASP A 39 10.35 16.78 30.87
C ASP A 39 8.94 16.16 30.87
N PHE A 40 8.88 14.83 30.95
CA PHE A 40 7.78 14.11 31.58
C PHE A 40 8.34 12.99 32.47
N GLN A 41 7.99 13.04 33.76
CA GLN A 41 8.39 12.03 34.76
C GLN A 41 7.27 11.01 35.03
N ARG A 42 7.65 9.84 35.56
CA ARG A 42 6.80 8.70 36.02
C ARG A 42 6.23 7.87 34.86
N CYS A 43 6.54 6.58 34.72
CA CYS A 43 6.32 5.54 35.74
C CYS A 43 7.39 4.41 35.79
N SER A 44 7.30 3.63 36.88
CA SER A 44 7.88 2.29 37.15
C SER A 44 8.97 1.74 36.22
N ALA A 45 10.18 1.55 36.77
CA ALA A 45 11.24 0.75 36.16
C ALA A 45 11.24 -0.68 36.71
N LEU A 46 11.05 -1.67 35.83
CA LEU A 46 11.48 -3.07 35.92
C LEU A 46 11.33 -3.70 34.52
N GLU A 47 12.09 -4.76 34.22
CA GLU A 47 12.09 -5.50 32.93
C GLU A 47 12.37 -4.66 31.65
N LEU A 48 13.59 -4.12 31.49
CA LEU A 48 14.00 -3.46 30.23
C LEU A 48 15.50 -3.62 29.86
N THR A 49 16.17 -4.65 30.37
CA THR A 49 17.64 -4.81 30.28
C THR A 49 18.15 -5.89 29.31
N SER A 50 17.27 -6.66 28.65
CA SER A 50 17.65 -7.76 27.73
C SER A 50 17.74 -7.36 26.25
N LEU A 51 17.05 -6.29 25.82
CA LEU A 51 16.83 -5.98 24.40
C LEU A 51 17.93 -5.14 23.71
N PHE A 52 18.83 -4.51 24.46
CA PHE A 52 19.76 -3.51 23.89
C PHE A 52 21.05 -4.07 23.27
N HIS A 53 21.33 -5.37 23.41
CA HIS A 53 22.68 -5.89 23.09
C HIS A 53 22.90 -6.38 21.66
N PHE A 54 21.86 -6.46 20.82
CA PHE A 54 21.95 -6.96 19.43
C PHE A 54 21.55 -5.95 18.34
N THR A 55 21.25 -4.71 18.71
CA THR A 55 20.69 -3.69 17.79
C THR A 55 21.75 -2.83 17.09
N ASN A 56 23.03 -3.24 17.07
CA ASN A 56 24.11 -2.60 16.30
C ASN A 56 24.01 -2.90 14.79
N CYS A 57 22.87 -2.56 14.20
CA CYS A 57 22.70 -2.50 12.75
C CYS A 57 23.44 -1.28 12.20
N TYR A 58 24.66 -1.48 11.70
CA TYR A 58 25.47 -0.42 11.07
C TYR A 58 24.74 0.22 9.88
N ILE A 59 24.17 1.41 10.10
CA ILE A 59 23.59 2.25 9.05
C ILE A 59 24.74 2.86 8.23
N TYR A 60 25.04 2.26 7.06
CA TYR A 60 26.00 2.82 6.12
C TYR A 60 25.52 4.19 5.59
N PRO A 61 26.35 5.25 5.65
CA PRO A 61 26.03 6.54 5.05
C PRO A 61 25.82 6.43 3.52
N ARG A 62 24.77 7.08 3.02
CA ARG A 62 24.25 6.96 1.65
C ARG A 62 25.17 7.50 0.53
N SER A 63 26.42 7.86 0.86
CA SER A 63 27.42 8.48 -0.01
C SER A 63 28.63 7.57 -0.34
N ALA A 64 28.76 6.41 0.29
CA ALA A 64 29.93 5.54 0.17
C ALA A 64 29.83 4.47 -0.95
N PHE A 65 29.43 4.86 -2.17
CA PHE A 65 29.50 3.98 -3.35
C PHE A 65 30.95 3.84 -3.86
N CYS A 66 31.78 3.13 -3.07
CA CYS A 66 33.14 2.78 -3.48
C CYS A 66 33.10 1.84 -4.71
N THR A 67 34.04 2.02 -5.62
CA THR A 67 34.06 1.36 -6.94
C THR A 67 34.31 -0.14 -6.82
N GLN A 68 33.26 -0.96 -6.99
CA GLN A 68 33.35 -2.42 -6.84
C GLN A 68 34.33 -3.05 -7.84
N SER A 69 35.47 -3.53 -7.33
CA SER A 69 36.42 -4.33 -8.10
C SER A 69 35.77 -5.62 -8.60
N LYS A 70 35.75 -5.81 -9.93
CA LYS A 70 35.05 -6.93 -10.59
C LYS A 70 35.80 -8.28 -10.52
N ARG A 71 36.64 -8.50 -9.50
CA ARG A 71 37.34 -9.77 -9.25
C ARG A 71 37.02 -10.31 -7.86
N ARG A 72 36.10 -11.28 -7.80
CA ARG A 72 36.00 -12.19 -6.66
C ARG A 72 37.20 -13.14 -6.65
N SER A 73 37.59 -13.60 -5.46
CA SER A 73 38.29 -14.88 -5.27
C SER A 73 37.56 -16.00 -6.04
N ARG A 74 38.32 -16.98 -6.54
CA ARG A 74 37.79 -18.07 -7.36
C ARG A 74 38.19 -19.41 -6.77
N GLY A 75 37.22 -20.13 -6.21
CA GLY A 75 37.42 -21.51 -5.77
C GLY A 75 37.89 -22.45 -6.89
N PRO A 76 38.40 -23.65 -6.53
CA PRO A 76 39.31 -24.49 -7.35
C PRO A 76 38.67 -25.22 -8.56
N VAL A 77 37.72 -24.58 -9.23
CA VAL A 77 37.13 -24.99 -10.52
C VAL A 77 36.97 -23.78 -11.47
N MET A 78 36.82 -22.57 -10.93
CA MET A 78 36.56 -21.33 -11.71
C MET A 78 37.84 -20.61 -12.21
N ALA A 79 39.03 -21.06 -11.83
CA ALA A 79 40.29 -20.59 -12.42
C ALA A 79 40.55 -21.24 -13.79
N ALA A 80 40.47 -22.57 -13.87
CA ALA A 80 40.75 -23.36 -15.09
C ALA A 80 39.99 -22.85 -16.33
N LYS A 81 38.74 -22.39 -16.17
CA LYS A 81 37.91 -21.86 -17.27
C LYS A 81 38.39 -20.50 -17.86
N LYS A 82 39.53 -19.96 -17.41
CA LYS A 82 40.17 -18.78 -18.02
C LYS A 82 41.59 -19.04 -18.55
N GLU A 83 42.28 -20.04 -18.04
CA GLU A 83 43.64 -20.41 -18.51
C GLU A 83 43.59 -21.16 -19.85
N SER A 84 42.45 -21.79 -20.19
CA SER A 84 42.20 -22.50 -21.46
C SER A 84 42.09 -21.61 -22.72
N LYS A 85 42.77 -20.45 -22.75
CA LYS A 85 42.99 -19.60 -23.93
C LYS A 85 44.49 -19.41 -24.22
N GLY A 86 45.27 -20.47 -23.99
CA GLY A 86 46.66 -20.61 -24.43
C GLY A 86 47.07 -22.07 -24.34
N THR A 87 47.34 -22.70 -25.49
CA THR A 87 47.78 -24.11 -25.63
C THR A 87 46.75 -25.17 -25.22
N LYS A 88 46.67 -26.27 -25.98
CA LYS A 88 45.89 -27.47 -25.59
C LYS A 88 46.70 -28.32 -24.61
N GLN A 89 46.63 -28.02 -23.31
CA GLN A 89 46.97 -29.03 -22.29
C GLN A 89 45.82 -30.04 -22.15
N GLY A 90 46.15 -31.29 -21.81
CA GLY A 90 45.19 -32.36 -21.60
C GLY A 90 44.26 -32.10 -20.41
N ASP A 91 43.10 -32.75 -20.41
CA ASP A 91 42.12 -32.58 -19.34
C ASP A 91 42.68 -33.12 -18.01
N GLY A 92 42.60 -32.34 -16.93
CA GLY A 92 43.45 -32.53 -15.75
C GLY A 92 43.28 -33.89 -15.06
N LYS A 93 44.39 -34.59 -14.77
CA LYS A 93 44.46 -36.01 -14.34
C LYS A 93 43.40 -36.43 -13.31
N TYR A 94 43.15 -35.61 -12.30
CA TYR A 94 42.23 -35.92 -11.19
C TYR A 94 40.83 -35.29 -11.31
N LYS A 95 40.52 -34.57 -12.39
CA LYS A 95 39.26 -33.81 -12.56
C LYS A 95 37.99 -34.65 -12.38
N HIS A 96 38.03 -35.92 -12.75
CA HIS A 96 36.90 -36.86 -12.61
C HIS A 96 36.73 -37.42 -11.19
N THR A 97 37.71 -37.21 -10.29
CA THR A 97 37.71 -37.69 -8.89
C THR A 97 37.15 -36.65 -7.90
N VAL A 98 36.65 -35.53 -8.42
CA VAL A 98 36.15 -34.38 -7.66
C VAL A 98 34.64 -34.34 -7.80
N ASP A 99 33.91 -34.35 -6.69
CA ASP A 99 32.46 -34.48 -6.74
C ASP A 99 31.78 -33.13 -6.96
N LEU A 100 31.34 -32.88 -8.20
CA LEU A 100 30.73 -31.60 -8.60
C LEU A 100 29.20 -31.63 -8.45
N PRO A 101 28.54 -30.49 -8.14
CA PRO A 101 27.11 -30.46 -7.86
C PRO A 101 26.22 -30.91 -9.03
N LYS A 102 25.33 -31.89 -8.78
CA LYS A 102 24.45 -32.51 -9.78
C LYS A 102 22.98 -32.23 -9.44
N THR A 103 22.24 -31.58 -10.34
CA THR A 103 20.79 -31.37 -10.18
C THR A 103 20.14 -30.99 -11.50
N THR A 104 18.93 -31.51 -11.72
CA THR A 104 17.98 -31.17 -12.80
C THR A 104 17.50 -29.72 -12.72
N PHE A 105 17.50 -29.12 -11.53
CA PHE A 105 16.98 -27.78 -11.29
C PHE A 105 17.73 -26.71 -12.09
N GLY A 106 17.02 -26.01 -12.99
CA GLY A 106 17.59 -25.03 -13.91
C GLY A 106 18.05 -23.73 -13.22
N MET A 107 19.18 -23.17 -13.66
CA MET A 107 19.67 -21.86 -13.17
C MET A 107 18.81 -20.69 -13.69
N ARG A 108 18.21 -20.80 -14.87
CA ARG A 108 17.11 -19.93 -15.32
C ARG A 108 15.80 -20.58 -14.86
N ALA A 109 14.83 -19.77 -14.41
CA ALA A 109 13.53 -20.27 -13.96
C ALA A 109 12.56 -20.62 -15.09
N ASN A 110 12.72 -19.99 -16.27
CA ASN A 110 11.79 -20.14 -17.40
C ASN A 110 10.32 -19.86 -17.02
N SER A 111 10.10 -18.80 -16.22
CA SER A 111 8.86 -18.54 -15.49
C SER A 111 7.59 -18.50 -16.35
N ALA A 112 7.71 -18.04 -17.60
CA ALA A 112 6.63 -18.05 -18.59
C ALA A 112 6.01 -19.43 -18.83
N VAL A 113 6.80 -20.51 -18.68
CA VAL A 113 6.36 -21.91 -18.86
C VAL A 113 6.24 -22.61 -17.51
N ARG A 114 7.24 -22.44 -16.62
CA ARG A 114 7.35 -23.21 -15.39
C ARG A 114 6.35 -22.80 -14.30
N GLU A 115 5.94 -21.53 -14.24
CA GLU A 115 4.89 -21.13 -13.29
C GLU A 115 3.51 -21.70 -13.69
N PRO A 116 3.05 -21.64 -14.97
CA PRO A 116 1.84 -22.35 -15.40
C PRO A 116 1.86 -23.87 -15.16
N GLU A 117 2.99 -24.55 -15.37
CA GLU A 117 3.12 -25.98 -15.04
C GLU A 117 2.82 -26.25 -13.56
N ILE A 118 3.39 -25.44 -12.66
CA ILE A 118 3.23 -25.56 -11.21
C ILE A 118 1.82 -25.16 -10.77
N GLN A 119 1.25 -24.10 -11.35
CA GLN A 119 -0.14 -23.68 -11.11
C GLN A 119 -1.12 -24.80 -11.50
N LYS A 120 -0.91 -25.44 -12.66
CA LYS A 120 -1.68 -26.61 -13.10
C LYS A 120 -1.50 -27.81 -12.17
N LEU A 121 -0.27 -28.10 -11.74
CA LEU A 121 0.04 -29.20 -10.82
C LEU A 121 -0.71 -29.05 -9.48
N TRP A 122 -0.77 -27.85 -8.92
CA TRP A 122 -1.54 -27.56 -7.69
C TRP A 122 -3.05 -27.72 -7.88
N ASP A 123 -3.57 -27.32 -9.04
CA ASP A 123 -5.00 -27.35 -9.40
C ASP A 123 -5.49 -28.80 -9.61
N GLU A 124 -4.77 -29.58 -10.43
CA GLU A 124 -5.04 -31.01 -10.66
C GLU A 124 -4.94 -31.86 -9.39
N ASN A 125 -4.07 -31.46 -8.45
CA ASN A 125 -3.92 -32.15 -7.16
C ASN A 125 -4.75 -31.55 -6.03
N GLN A 126 -5.50 -30.46 -6.26
CA GLN A 126 -6.31 -29.76 -5.25
C GLN A 126 -5.53 -29.38 -3.97
N VAL A 127 -4.27 -28.94 -4.14
CA VAL A 127 -3.30 -28.83 -3.03
C VAL A 127 -3.74 -27.83 -1.96
N PHE A 128 -4.25 -26.65 -2.36
CA PHE A 128 -4.77 -25.65 -1.42
C PHE A 128 -5.85 -26.25 -0.49
N LYS A 129 -6.85 -26.91 -1.10
CA LYS A 129 -7.96 -27.54 -0.38
C LYS A 129 -7.47 -28.64 0.56
N LYS A 130 -6.64 -29.56 0.09
CA LYS A 130 -6.08 -30.66 0.91
C LYS A 130 -5.31 -30.14 2.13
N VAL A 131 -4.46 -29.12 1.97
CA VAL A 131 -3.71 -28.52 3.09
C VAL A 131 -4.66 -27.83 4.07
N ALA A 132 -5.63 -27.04 3.57
CA ALA A 132 -6.61 -26.36 4.41
C ALA A 132 -7.53 -27.33 5.18
N GLU A 133 -7.89 -28.48 4.59
CA GLU A 133 -8.70 -29.53 5.21
C GLU A 133 -7.92 -30.34 6.26
N LYS A 134 -6.65 -30.67 5.97
CA LYS A 134 -5.74 -31.44 6.85
C LYS A 134 -5.28 -30.65 8.09
N ASN A 135 -5.11 -29.35 7.95
CA ASN A 135 -4.70 -28.46 9.04
C ASN A 135 -5.68 -28.50 10.23
N ASN A 136 -5.20 -28.33 11.46
CA ASN A 136 -6.04 -28.44 12.67
C ASN A 136 -5.77 -27.42 13.78
N GLY A 137 -4.82 -26.50 13.60
CA GLY A 137 -4.46 -25.43 14.54
C GLY A 137 -5.41 -24.22 14.51
N GLY A 138 -6.72 -24.46 14.60
CA GLY A 138 -7.76 -23.42 14.50
C GLY A 138 -8.03 -22.93 13.07
N SER A 139 -8.98 -22.01 12.93
CA SER A 139 -9.32 -21.33 11.67
C SER A 139 -8.62 -19.98 11.54
N PHE A 140 -8.43 -19.50 10.30
CA PHE A 140 -8.09 -18.12 10.01
C PHE A 140 -8.83 -17.66 8.74
N ILE A 141 -9.57 -16.56 8.84
CA ILE A 141 -10.45 -16.03 7.81
C ILE A 141 -10.03 -14.59 7.47
N LEU A 142 -9.45 -14.44 6.28
CA LEU A 142 -9.26 -13.14 5.64
C LEU A 142 -10.46 -12.91 4.73
N HIS A 143 -11.33 -11.95 5.07
CA HIS A 143 -12.45 -11.61 4.19
C HIS A 143 -11.99 -10.71 3.04
N ASP A 144 -12.43 -11.03 1.83
CA ASP A 144 -11.97 -10.37 0.62
C ASP A 144 -12.87 -9.17 0.29
N GLY A 145 -12.31 -7.95 0.28
CA GLY A 145 -13.01 -6.80 -0.27
C GLY A 145 -13.22 -6.99 -1.77
N PRO A 146 -14.46 -6.85 -2.27
CA PRO A 146 -14.82 -7.30 -3.61
C PRO A 146 -14.35 -6.30 -4.68
N PRO A 147 -13.34 -6.62 -5.53
CA PRO A 147 -12.97 -5.78 -6.67
C PRO A 147 -14.13 -5.55 -7.63
N TYR A 148 -14.14 -4.35 -8.23
CA TYR A 148 -15.21 -3.94 -9.14
C TYR A 148 -15.10 -4.60 -10.51
N ALA A 149 -16.18 -5.20 -11.00
CA ALA A 149 -16.25 -5.91 -12.28
C ALA A 149 -16.37 -4.95 -13.50
N ASN A 150 -15.52 -3.91 -13.59
CA ASN A 150 -15.62 -2.85 -14.61
C ASN A 150 -14.45 -2.72 -15.62
N GLY A 151 -13.35 -3.48 -15.47
CA GLY A 151 -12.21 -3.45 -16.39
C GLY A 151 -11.05 -4.37 -16.01
N ASP A 152 -9.91 -4.20 -16.69
CA ASP A 152 -8.67 -4.94 -16.43
C ASP A 152 -8.05 -4.58 -15.08
N LEU A 153 -7.27 -5.53 -14.52
CA LEU A 153 -6.53 -5.30 -13.28
C LEU A 153 -5.33 -4.34 -13.48
N HIS A 154 -4.87 -3.77 -12.37
CA HIS A 154 -3.71 -2.87 -12.32
C HIS A 154 -2.84 -3.18 -11.10
N MET A 155 -1.65 -2.58 -11.01
CA MET A 155 -0.67 -2.87 -9.95
C MET A 155 -1.23 -2.77 -8.51
N GLY A 156 -2.15 -1.85 -8.22
CA GLY A 156 -2.86 -1.82 -6.92
C GLY A 156 -3.63 -3.11 -6.58
N HIS A 157 -4.30 -3.73 -7.56
CA HIS A 157 -4.96 -5.03 -7.39
C HIS A 157 -3.95 -6.18 -7.19
N ALA A 158 -2.78 -6.09 -7.85
CA ALA A 158 -1.70 -7.07 -7.66
C ALA A 158 -1.09 -6.95 -6.25
N LEU A 159 -0.78 -5.73 -5.79
CA LEU A 159 -0.34 -5.45 -4.43
C LEU A 159 -1.31 -6.05 -3.40
N ASN A 160 -2.59 -5.66 -3.49
CA ASN A 160 -3.65 -6.12 -2.61
C ASN A 160 -3.74 -7.65 -2.50
N LYS A 161 -3.97 -8.34 -3.63
CA LYS A 161 -4.20 -9.78 -3.64
C LYS A 161 -2.96 -10.59 -3.29
N ILE A 162 -1.76 -10.11 -3.63
CA ILE A 162 -0.52 -10.79 -3.24
C ILE A 162 -0.27 -10.64 -1.74
N LEU A 163 -0.56 -9.49 -1.12
CA LEU A 163 -0.48 -9.34 0.34
C LEU A 163 -1.44 -10.30 1.06
N LYS A 164 -2.71 -10.39 0.60
CA LYS A 164 -3.69 -11.37 1.11
C LYS A 164 -3.20 -12.81 0.99
N ASP A 165 -2.70 -13.20 -0.19
CA ASP A 165 -2.21 -14.55 -0.48
C ASP A 165 -0.94 -14.90 0.32
N ILE A 166 -0.03 -13.94 0.56
CA ILE A 166 1.14 -14.12 1.44
C ILE A 166 0.67 -14.45 2.87
N ILE A 167 -0.30 -13.71 3.41
CA ILE A 167 -0.85 -13.94 4.76
C ILE A 167 -1.53 -15.31 4.84
N ASN A 168 -2.41 -15.63 3.88
CA ASN A 168 -3.12 -16.90 3.82
C ASN A 168 -2.16 -18.09 3.72
N ARG A 169 -1.15 -18.02 2.84
CA ARG A 169 -0.11 -19.05 2.71
C ARG A 169 0.75 -19.21 3.97
N TYR A 170 1.05 -18.11 4.66
CA TYR A 170 1.76 -18.17 5.94
C TYR A 170 0.90 -18.87 7.01
N LYS A 171 -0.38 -18.52 7.13
CA LYS A 171 -1.32 -19.14 8.10
C LYS A 171 -1.57 -20.63 7.80
N LEU A 172 -1.61 -21.05 6.53
CA LEU A 172 -1.60 -22.47 6.16
C LEU A 172 -0.35 -23.20 6.68
N LEU A 173 0.84 -22.60 6.57
CA LEU A 173 2.06 -23.18 7.14
C LEU A 173 2.06 -23.18 8.67
N GLN A 174 1.42 -22.20 9.33
CA GLN A 174 1.16 -22.21 10.78
C GLN A 174 0.10 -23.25 11.21
N ASN A 175 -0.28 -24.21 10.35
CA ASN A 175 -1.29 -25.25 10.62
C ASN A 175 -2.73 -24.71 10.85
N CYS A 176 -3.04 -23.48 10.46
CA CYS A 176 -4.41 -22.94 10.50
C CYS A 176 -5.23 -23.43 9.29
N LYS A 177 -6.52 -23.73 9.50
CA LYS A 177 -7.50 -23.90 8.41
C LYS A 177 -7.79 -22.53 7.80
N VAL A 178 -7.37 -22.30 6.56
CA VAL A 178 -7.62 -21.04 5.86
C VAL A 178 -8.70 -21.24 4.81
N SER A 179 -9.82 -20.54 4.98
CA SER A 179 -10.83 -20.36 3.94
C SER A 179 -10.72 -18.93 3.41
N TYR A 180 -10.55 -18.79 2.09
CA TYR A 180 -10.41 -17.51 1.42
C TYR A 180 -11.25 -17.52 0.14
N ILE A 181 -12.41 -16.89 0.21
CA ILE A 181 -13.38 -16.80 -0.88
C ILE A 181 -13.24 -15.42 -1.55
N PRO A 182 -12.95 -15.35 -2.85
CA PRO A 182 -12.81 -14.09 -3.57
C PRO A 182 -14.19 -13.50 -3.92
N GLY A 183 -14.30 -12.18 -3.79
CA GLY A 183 -15.53 -11.43 -4.08
C GLY A 183 -15.45 -10.61 -5.36
N TRP A 184 -16.61 -10.16 -5.87
CA TRP A 184 -16.71 -9.15 -6.92
C TRP A 184 -17.94 -8.24 -6.78
N ASP A 185 -17.71 -6.93 -6.82
CA ASP A 185 -18.78 -5.94 -6.92
C ASP A 185 -19.20 -5.81 -8.38
N CYS A 186 -20.43 -6.24 -8.63
CA CYS A 186 -21.00 -6.42 -9.96
C CYS A 186 -22.06 -5.37 -10.30
N HIS A 187 -22.44 -4.47 -9.39
CA HIS A 187 -23.55 -3.53 -9.57
C HIS A 187 -23.09 -2.11 -9.98
N GLY A 188 -24.04 -1.19 -10.08
CA GLY A 188 -23.78 0.25 -10.10
C GLY A 188 -23.33 0.90 -11.41
N LEU A 189 -23.18 2.22 -11.31
CA LEU A 189 -22.99 3.16 -12.41
C LEU A 189 -21.76 2.90 -13.32
N PRO A 190 -20.59 2.37 -12.89
CA PRO A 190 -19.49 2.07 -13.82
C PRO A 190 -19.88 1.04 -14.87
N ILE A 191 -20.64 0.02 -14.47
CA ILE A 191 -21.03 -1.08 -15.35
C ILE A 191 -22.16 -0.62 -16.27
N GLU A 192 -23.14 0.15 -15.78
CA GLU A 192 -24.10 0.83 -16.66
C GLU A 192 -23.41 1.75 -17.67
N LEU A 193 -22.44 2.58 -17.25
CA LEU A 193 -21.70 3.46 -18.16
C LEU A 193 -20.89 2.68 -19.19
N LYS A 194 -20.24 1.57 -18.83
CA LYS A 194 -19.53 0.69 -19.78
C LYS A 194 -20.48 0.08 -20.80
N VAL A 195 -21.63 -0.42 -20.36
CA VAL A 195 -22.67 -0.94 -21.25
C VAL A 195 -23.16 0.17 -22.18
N LEU A 196 -23.58 1.32 -21.66
CA LEU A 196 -24.09 2.45 -22.45
C LEU A 196 -23.04 2.96 -23.45
N GLN A 197 -21.76 3.06 -23.07
CA GLN A 197 -20.66 3.43 -23.96
C GLN A 197 -20.47 2.43 -25.12
N SER A 198 -20.80 1.15 -24.91
CA SER A 198 -20.72 0.11 -25.95
C SER A 198 -21.93 0.06 -26.91
N LEU A 199 -23.00 0.81 -26.63
CA LEU A 199 -24.21 0.88 -27.46
C LEU A 199 -24.21 2.13 -28.35
N ASP A 200 -24.67 1.97 -29.59
CA ASP A 200 -25.01 3.05 -30.52
C ASP A 200 -26.25 3.85 -30.04
N GLN A 201 -26.69 4.84 -30.82
CA GLN A 201 -27.80 5.72 -30.43
C GLN A 201 -29.18 5.04 -30.48
N ASP A 202 -29.40 4.07 -31.35
CA ASP A 202 -30.72 3.46 -31.54
C ASP A 202 -30.92 2.29 -30.56
N ALA A 203 -29.87 1.49 -30.33
CA ALA A 203 -29.82 0.50 -29.27
C ALA A 203 -29.93 1.10 -27.85
N ARG A 204 -29.70 2.42 -27.69
CA ARG A 204 -30.01 3.18 -26.46
C ARG A 204 -31.48 3.62 -26.37
N LYS A 205 -32.13 3.99 -27.48
CA LYS A 205 -33.56 4.38 -27.50
C LYS A 205 -34.47 3.22 -27.11
N GLU A 206 -34.14 2.00 -27.52
CA GLU A 206 -34.92 0.80 -27.19
C GLU A 206 -34.65 0.21 -25.78
N LEU A 207 -33.85 0.88 -24.94
CA LEU A 207 -33.25 0.28 -23.75
C LEU A 207 -34.15 0.34 -22.51
N THR A 208 -35.07 -0.61 -22.39
CA THR A 208 -35.83 -0.88 -21.15
C THR A 208 -34.91 -1.24 -19.97
N PRO A 209 -35.31 -1.04 -18.70
CA PRO A 209 -34.54 -1.45 -17.51
C PRO A 209 -34.06 -2.91 -17.55
N LEU A 210 -34.94 -3.86 -17.89
CA LEU A 210 -34.59 -5.28 -18.01
C LEU A 210 -33.50 -5.54 -19.08
N LYS A 211 -33.61 -4.92 -20.27
CA LYS A 211 -32.55 -4.98 -21.31
C LYS A 211 -31.21 -4.40 -20.82
N LEU A 212 -31.21 -3.34 -20.00
CA LEU A 212 -29.99 -2.77 -19.42
C LEU A 212 -29.40 -3.71 -18.37
N ARG A 213 -30.19 -4.14 -17.38
CA ARG A 213 -29.78 -5.08 -16.32
C ARG A 213 -29.20 -6.38 -16.90
N ALA A 214 -29.85 -6.99 -17.89
CA ALA A 214 -29.34 -8.19 -18.56
C ALA A 214 -28.00 -7.97 -19.30
N LYS A 215 -27.80 -6.80 -19.93
CA LYS A 215 -26.50 -6.43 -20.55
C LYS A 215 -25.43 -6.18 -19.48
N ALA A 216 -25.79 -5.55 -18.37
CA ALA A 216 -24.91 -5.25 -17.25
C ALA A 216 -24.44 -6.52 -16.52
N ALA A 217 -25.35 -7.43 -16.18
CA ALA A 217 -25.04 -8.76 -15.63
C ALA A 217 -24.08 -9.55 -16.55
N LYS A 218 -24.32 -9.52 -17.87
CA LYS A 218 -23.44 -10.18 -18.85
C LYS A 218 -22.05 -9.54 -18.91
N PHE A 219 -21.96 -8.21 -18.84
CA PHE A 219 -20.69 -7.49 -18.81
C PHE A 219 -19.91 -7.80 -17.51
N ALA A 220 -20.56 -7.71 -16.36
CA ALA A 220 -19.97 -8.03 -15.06
C ALA A 220 -19.41 -9.46 -15.04
N LYS A 221 -20.21 -10.48 -15.37
CA LYS A 221 -19.79 -11.89 -15.38
C LYS A 221 -18.64 -12.17 -16.38
N ALA A 222 -18.57 -11.44 -17.50
CA ALA A 222 -17.43 -11.52 -18.42
C ALA A 222 -16.15 -10.90 -17.83
N THR A 223 -16.27 -9.76 -17.15
CA THR A 223 -15.14 -9.08 -16.48
C THR A 223 -14.62 -9.87 -15.28
N VAL A 224 -15.51 -10.42 -14.44
CA VAL A 224 -15.19 -11.35 -13.34
C VAL A 224 -14.27 -12.48 -13.85
N LYS A 225 -14.65 -13.15 -14.95
CA LYS A 225 -13.86 -14.25 -15.53
C LYS A 225 -12.45 -13.80 -15.97
N ALA A 226 -12.31 -12.60 -16.52
CA ALA A 226 -11.02 -12.06 -16.95
C ALA A 226 -10.12 -11.65 -15.76
N GLN A 227 -10.71 -11.02 -14.73
CA GLN A 227 -10.02 -10.67 -13.49
C GLN A 227 -9.60 -11.93 -12.70
N MET A 228 -10.49 -12.92 -12.57
CA MET A 228 -10.22 -14.21 -11.93
C MET A 228 -9.04 -14.94 -12.59
N ALA A 229 -9.02 -15.05 -13.93
CA ALA A 229 -7.92 -15.66 -14.65
C ALA A 229 -6.58 -14.92 -14.41
N SER A 230 -6.64 -13.59 -14.27
CA SER A 230 -5.47 -12.76 -13.97
C SER A 230 -4.97 -12.95 -12.54
N PHE A 231 -5.87 -13.01 -11.54
CA PHE A 231 -5.50 -13.33 -10.16
C PHE A 231 -4.96 -14.76 -9.99
N LYS A 232 -5.55 -15.77 -10.66
CA LYS A 232 -4.98 -17.12 -10.74
C LYS A 232 -3.54 -17.06 -11.29
N ARG A 233 -3.29 -16.28 -12.35
CA ARG A 233 -1.93 -16.14 -12.93
C ARG A 233 -0.92 -15.45 -12.00
N PHE A 234 -1.35 -14.58 -11.08
CA PHE A 234 -0.50 -14.01 -10.00
C PHE A 234 -0.07 -15.07 -8.96
N GLY A 235 -0.55 -16.32 -9.07
CA GLY A 235 -0.26 -17.42 -8.14
C GLY A 235 -1.08 -17.36 -6.85
N VAL A 236 -2.24 -16.70 -6.87
CA VAL A 236 -3.13 -16.60 -5.70
C VAL A 236 -3.92 -17.91 -5.53
N TRP A 237 -3.89 -18.48 -4.34
CA TRP A 237 -4.80 -19.54 -3.93
C TRP A 237 -6.04 -18.95 -3.28
N ALA A 238 -7.22 -19.41 -3.67
CA ALA A 238 -8.53 -19.05 -3.15
C ALA A 238 -9.53 -20.15 -3.52
N ASP A 239 -10.73 -20.15 -2.94
CA ASP A 239 -11.85 -20.91 -3.49
C ASP A 239 -12.41 -20.17 -4.71
N TRP A 240 -11.86 -20.49 -5.88
CA TRP A 240 -12.22 -19.83 -7.12
C TRP A 240 -13.54 -20.30 -7.72
N ASP A 241 -14.04 -21.46 -7.29
CA ASP A 241 -15.21 -22.10 -7.89
C ASP A 241 -16.49 -21.69 -7.12
N HIS A 242 -16.36 -21.36 -5.84
CA HIS A 242 -17.42 -20.80 -5.00
C HIS A 242 -17.23 -19.30 -4.71
N SER A 243 -16.67 -18.51 -5.65
CA SER A 243 -16.58 -17.04 -5.53
C SER A 243 -17.95 -16.40 -5.20
N TYR A 244 -17.97 -15.23 -4.55
CA TYR A 244 -19.21 -14.50 -4.31
C TYR A 244 -19.34 -13.27 -5.23
N LEU A 245 -20.53 -13.03 -5.79
CA LEU A 245 -20.85 -11.86 -6.60
C LEU A 245 -21.98 -11.06 -5.94
N THR A 246 -21.93 -9.73 -5.97
CA THR A 246 -23.04 -8.91 -5.40
C THR A 246 -24.38 -9.08 -6.14
N LEU A 247 -24.38 -9.68 -7.34
CA LEU A 247 -25.56 -9.99 -8.15
C LEU A 247 -26.14 -11.41 -7.91
N ASP A 248 -25.59 -12.19 -6.98
CA ASP A 248 -26.08 -13.55 -6.73
C ASP A 248 -27.33 -13.50 -5.83
N PRO A 249 -28.42 -14.24 -6.13
CA PRO A 249 -29.71 -14.10 -5.41
C PRO A 249 -29.63 -14.23 -3.88
N GLU A 250 -28.75 -15.10 -3.37
CA GLU A 250 -28.49 -15.27 -1.93
C GLU A 250 -27.82 -14.03 -1.31
N TYR A 251 -26.94 -13.36 -2.07
CA TYR A 251 -26.27 -12.13 -1.65
C TYR A 251 -27.27 -10.97 -1.60
N GLU A 252 -28.07 -10.82 -2.67
CA GLU A 252 -29.09 -9.77 -2.76
C GLU A 252 -30.15 -9.93 -1.64
N ALA A 253 -30.55 -11.16 -1.31
CA ALA A 253 -31.47 -11.44 -0.21
C ALA A 253 -30.86 -11.09 1.16
N ALA A 254 -29.58 -11.41 1.40
CA ALA A 254 -28.88 -11.04 2.64
C ALA A 254 -28.71 -9.51 2.78
N GLN A 255 -28.47 -8.81 1.66
CA GLN A 255 -28.44 -7.35 1.62
C GLN A 255 -29.81 -6.73 1.97
N ILE A 256 -30.90 -7.29 1.43
CA ILE A 256 -32.28 -6.88 1.77
C ILE A 256 -32.59 -7.12 3.25
N GLU A 257 -32.07 -8.19 3.85
CA GLU A 257 -32.21 -8.43 5.29
C GLU A 257 -31.45 -7.40 6.14
N VAL A 258 -30.20 -7.08 5.80
CA VAL A 258 -29.42 -6.03 6.48
C VAL A 258 -30.12 -4.67 6.37
N PHE A 259 -30.70 -4.36 5.21
CA PHE A 259 -31.55 -3.18 5.01
C PHE A 259 -32.77 -3.20 5.93
N GLY A 260 -33.54 -4.29 5.95
CA GLY A 260 -34.73 -4.45 6.82
C GLY A 260 -34.39 -4.27 8.31
N GLN A 261 -33.37 -4.96 8.80
CA GLN A 261 -32.91 -4.85 10.18
C GLN A 261 -32.50 -3.42 10.57
N MET A 262 -32.00 -2.60 9.63
CA MET A 262 -31.70 -1.19 9.86
C MET A 262 -32.95 -0.28 9.77
N VAL A 263 -33.93 -0.61 8.94
CA VAL A 263 -35.24 0.07 8.89
C VAL A 263 -36.00 -0.12 10.21
N PHE A 264 -36.11 -1.36 10.71
CA PHE A 264 -36.93 -1.66 11.90
C PHE A 264 -36.33 -1.12 13.21
N LYS A 265 -35.03 -0.79 13.22
CA LYS A 265 -34.38 -0.03 14.30
C LYS A 265 -34.48 1.49 14.16
N GLY A 266 -35.14 1.99 13.11
CA GLY A 266 -35.28 3.42 12.82
C GLY A 266 -34.04 4.09 12.22
N TYR A 267 -32.99 3.33 11.90
CA TYR A 267 -31.75 3.89 11.33
C TYR A 267 -31.86 4.22 9.84
N ILE A 268 -32.77 3.57 9.10
CA ILE A 268 -33.08 3.92 7.72
C ILE A 268 -34.44 4.62 7.64
N TYR A 269 -34.45 5.80 7.02
CA TYR A 269 -35.63 6.63 6.84
C TYR A 269 -35.64 7.34 5.47
N ARG A 270 -36.79 7.88 5.07
CA ARG A 270 -36.94 8.68 3.86
C ARG A 270 -37.03 10.17 4.23
N GLY A 271 -36.24 11.02 3.57
CA GLY A 271 -36.22 12.45 3.84
C GLY A 271 -36.04 13.27 2.57
N ARG A 272 -36.40 14.57 2.62
CA ARG A 272 -36.05 15.55 1.59
C ARG A 272 -34.93 16.43 2.15
N LYS A 273 -33.72 16.28 1.61
CA LYS A 273 -32.50 17.01 2.02
C LYS A 273 -31.70 17.39 0.77
N PRO A 274 -30.90 18.48 0.78
CA PRO A 274 -29.90 18.72 -0.24
C PRO A 274 -28.91 17.55 -0.31
N VAL A 275 -28.78 16.95 -1.48
CA VAL A 275 -27.76 15.95 -1.79
C VAL A 275 -26.90 16.44 -2.94
N HIS A 276 -25.66 15.93 -3.03
CA HIS A 276 -24.88 16.08 -4.25
C HIS A 276 -25.62 15.35 -5.38
N TRP A 277 -26.04 16.11 -6.38
CA TRP A 277 -26.68 15.65 -7.60
C TRP A 277 -25.70 15.81 -8.76
N SER A 278 -25.59 14.79 -9.61
CA SER A 278 -24.89 14.92 -10.88
C SER A 278 -25.93 15.07 -11.99
N PRO A 279 -26.15 16.28 -12.56
CA PRO A 279 -27.03 16.45 -13.72
C PRO A 279 -26.61 15.56 -14.90
N SER A 280 -25.30 15.32 -15.02
CA SER A 280 -24.72 14.48 -16.07
C SER A 280 -25.01 12.98 -15.91
N SER A 281 -25.28 12.52 -14.68
CA SER A 281 -25.61 11.14 -14.34
C SER A 281 -27.05 10.95 -13.86
N ARG A 282 -27.84 12.02 -13.70
CA ARG A 282 -29.24 12.04 -13.22
C ARG A 282 -29.45 11.19 -11.97
N THR A 283 -28.59 11.38 -10.97
CA THR A 283 -28.64 10.65 -9.70
C THR A 283 -28.02 11.47 -8.58
N ALA A 284 -28.45 11.21 -7.35
CA ALA A 284 -27.67 11.53 -6.16
C ALA A 284 -26.32 10.79 -6.18
N LEU A 285 -25.32 11.38 -5.55
CA LEU A 285 -23.98 10.84 -5.29
C LEU A 285 -23.66 10.96 -3.79
N ALA A 286 -22.92 9.99 -3.24
CA ALA A 286 -22.32 10.12 -1.92
C ALA A 286 -21.00 10.91 -1.97
N GLU A 287 -20.54 11.43 -0.83
CA GLU A 287 -19.22 12.10 -0.67
C GLU A 287 -18.04 11.25 -1.21
N ALA A 288 -18.12 9.92 -1.08
CA ALA A 288 -17.14 8.98 -1.62
C ALA A 288 -17.16 8.85 -3.17
N GLU A 289 -18.15 9.45 -3.83
CA GLU A 289 -18.34 9.49 -5.29
C GLU A 289 -18.02 10.88 -5.89
N LEU A 290 -17.31 11.73 -5.14
CA LEU A 290 -16.91 13.07 -5.58
C LEU A 290 -15.40 13.18 -5.76
N GLU A 291 -14.99 14.04 -6.68
CA GLU A 291 -13.59 14.48 -6.80
C GLU A 291 -13.51 16.01 -6.91
N TYR A 292 -12.38 16.59 -6.49
CA TYR A 292 -12.21 18.04 -6.35
C TYR A 292 -11.03 18.51 -7.21
N PRO A 293 -11.20 18.63 -8.54
CA PRO A 293 -10.15 19.05 -9.45
C PRO A 293 -9.72 20.49 -9.16
N GLU A 294 -8.42 20.75 -9.27
CA GLU A 294 -7.87 22.10 -9.14
C GLU A 294 -8.04 22.89 -10.45
N GLY A 295 -8.67 24.05 -10.37
CA GLY A 295 -8.86 24.92 -11.53
C GLY A 295 -10.28 24.97 -12.11
N HIS A 296 -11.30 24.49 -11.38
CA HIS A 296 -12.66 24.93 -11.66
C HIS A 296 -12.77 26.44 -11.46
N VAL A 297 -13.49 27.12 -12.38
CA VAL A 297 -13.73 28.57 -12.33
C VAL A 297 -15.23 28.80 -12.32
N SER A 298 -15.73 29.44 -11.26
CA SER A 298 -17.13 29.86 -11.13
C SER A 298 -17.25 31.37 -11.29
N ASN A 299 -18.44 31.87 -11.64
CA ASN A 299 -18.72 33.30 -11.61
C ASN A 299 -19.05 33.72 -10.18
N SER A 300 -18.07 34.29 -9.49
CA SER A 300 -18.23 34.91 -8.17
C SER A 300 -18.93 36.25 -8.33
N MET A 301 -20.02 36.47 -7.58
CA MET A 301 -20.72 37.74 -7.57
C MET A 301 -20.89 38.30 -6.16
N TYR A 302 -20.86 39.62 -6.09
CA TYR A 302 -21.23 40.44 -4.95
C TYR A 302 -22.52 41.17 -5.31
N ALA A 303 -23.56 40.97 -4.51
CA ALA A 303 -24.90 41.52 -4.74
C ALA A 303 -25.42 42.20 -3.47
N ILE A 304 -26.42 43.07 -3.62
CA ILE A 304 -27.10 43.73 -2.50
C ILE A 304 -28.58 43.38 -2.46
N PHE A 305 -29.10 43.06 -1.28
CA PHE A 305 -30.53 42.87 -1.05
C PHE A 305 -31.06 44.04 -0.22
N ARG A 306 -32.08 44.75 -0.71
CA ARG A 306 -32.57 46.00 -0.10
C ARG A 306 -33.30 45.73 1.21
N LEU A 307 -32.91 46.40 2.29
CA LEU A 307 -33.58 46.28 3.59
C LEU A 307 -34.91 47.08 3.56
N LEU A 308 -35.97 46.48 4.09
CA LEU A 308 -37.32 47.04 4.12
C LEU A 308 -37.69 47.53 5.52
N SER A 309 -37.47 46.70 6.54
CA SER A 309 -37.85 46.98 7.92
C SER A 309 -36.94 46.27 8.92
N THR A 310 -36.91 46.74 10.16
CA THR A 310 -36.19 46.11 11.26
C THR A 310 -37.14 45.84 12.43
N PRO A 311 -36.93 44.77 13.22
CA PRO A 311 -37.80 44.42 14.34
C PRO A 311 -37.42 45.19 15.63
N ASN A 312 -36.44 46.09 15.55
CA ASN A 312 -35.60 46.44 16.69
C ASN A 312 -36.11 47.72 17.37
N LYS A 313 -36.60 47.59 18.62
CA LYS A 313 -37.15 48.70 19.43
C LYS A 313 -36.16 49.84 19.76
N SER A 314 -34.92 49.72 19.31
CA SER A 314 -33.81 50.66 19.53
C SER A 314 -33.61 51.67 18.41
N GLY A 315 -34.24 51.49 17.24
CA GLY A 315 -34.12 52.40 16.09
C GLY A 315 -32.71 52.48 15.47
N LEU A 316 -31.84 51.50 15.75
CA LEU A 316 -30.40 51.54 15.41
C LEU A 316 -30.08 51.65 13.91
N LEU A 317 -31.02 51.31 13.03
CA LEU A 317 -30.80 51.24 11.57
C LEU A 317 -31.70 52.20 10.78
N ASP A 318 -32.68 52.82 11.44
CA ASP A 318 -33.78 53.54 10.77
C ASP A 318 -33.29 54.79 10.04
N GLU A 319 -32.21 55.41 10.52
CA GLU A 319 -31.56 56.58 9.89
C GLU A 319 -30.97 56.30 8.49
N PHE A 320 -30.78 55.02 8.13
CA PHE A 320 -30.29 54.60 6.82
C PHE A 320 -31.39 54.02 5.91
N LEU A 321 -32.60 53.79 6.44
CA LEU A 321 -33.73 53.32 5.63
C LEU A 321 -34.33 54.47 4.79
N PRO A 322 -34.84 54.19 3.58
CA PRO A 322 -34.93 52.90 2.90
C PRO A 322 -33.78 52.70 1.88
N LYS A 323 -32.57 53.19 2.19
CA LYS A 323 -31.37 53.11 1.33
C LYS A 323 -30.32 52.08 1.81
N LEU A 324 -30.56 51.45 2.96
CA LEU A 324 -29.73 50.39 3.53
C LEU A 324 -29.95 49.06 2.81
N SER A 325 -28.86 48.34 2.51
CA SER A 325 -28.91 47.01 1.86
C SER A 325 -27.90 46.03 2.45
N LEU A 326 -28.23 44.74 2.42
CA LEU A 326 -27.36 43.64 2.84
C LEU A 326 -26.42 43.26 1.68
N ALA A 327 -25.11 43.41 1.83
CA ALA A 327 -24.18 42.98 0.77
C ALA A 327 -23.81 41.50 0.97
N ILE A 328 -24.20 40.65 0.03
CA ILE A 328 -23.92 39.21 0.04
C ILE A 328 -22.85 38.83 -0.99
N TRP A 329 -22.27 37.66 -0.82
CA TRP A 329 -21.37 37.03 -1.79
C TRP A 329 -21.83 35.61 -2.12
N THR A 330 -21.66 35.18 -3.37
CA THR A 330 -21.85 33.78 -3.79
C THR A 330 -20.99 33.42 -5.00
N THR A 331 -20.58 32.15 -5.09
CA THR A 331 -19.99 31.54 -6.29
C THR A 331 -21.00 30.78 -7.15
N THR A 332 -22.27 30.74 -6.73
CA THR A 332 -23.37 30.03 -7.40
C THR A 332 -24.59 30.93 -7.65
N PRO A 333 -24.50 31.93 -8.55
CA PRO A 333 -25.60 32.85 -8.88
C PRO A 333 -26.95 32.16 -9.16
N TRP A 334 -26.93 30.98 -9.78
CA TRP A 334 -28.12 30.17 -10.05
C TRP A 334 -28.94 29.78 -8.80
N THR A 335 -28.41 29.90 -7.58
CA THR A 335 -29.13 29.59 -6.34
C THR A 335 -30.03 30.72 -5.82
N ILE A 336 -29.88 31.95 -6.31
CA ILE A 336 -30.63 33.12 -5.82
C ILE A 336 -32.16 33.03 -6.00
N PRO A 337 -32.70 32.42 -7.09
CA PRO A 337 -34.15 32.16 -7.18
C PRO A 337 -34.73 31.30 -6.04
N ALA A 338 -33.88 30.57 -5.30
CA ALA A 338 -34.26 29.78 -4.13
C ALA A 338 -33.85 30.41 -2.79
N ASN A 339 -33.41 31.67 -2.78
CA ASN A 339 -32.99 32.38 -1.57
C ASN A 339 -34.18 32.60 -0.62
N ALA A 340 -34.08 32.08 0.60
CA ALA A 340 -35.12 32.18 1.63
C ALA A 340 -34.73 33.08 2.81
N ALA A 341 -33.44 33.34 3.03
CA ALA A 341 -32.95 34.24 4.08
C ALA A 341 -31.54 34.79 3.77
N VAL A 342 -31.07 35.75 4.58
CA VAL A 342 -29.63 36.08 4.68
C VAL A 342 -29.16 35.71 6.08
N ALA A 343 -28.19 34.82 6.16
CA ALA A 343 -27.59 34.40 7.41
C ALA A 343 -26.42 35.32 7.81
N VAL A 344 -26.36 35.64 9.10
CA VAL A 344 -25.26 36.39 9.74
C VAL A 344 -24.76 35.65 10.99
N ASN A 345 -23.54 35.95 11.43
CA ASN A 345 -22.97 35.38 12.64
C ASN A 345 -23.26 36.32 13.83
N SER A 346 -24.00 35.84 14.84
CA SER A 346 -24.38 36.64 16.02
C SER A 346 -23.20 37.22 16.81
N LYS A 347 -22.00 36.65 16.69
CA LYS A 347 -20.78 37.08 17.40
C LYS A 347 -19.97 38.12 16.63
N LEU A 348 -20.15 38.24 15.32
CA LEU A 348 -19.39 39.18 14.48
C LEU A 348 -19.97 40.59 14.55
N GLN A 349 -19.09 41.60 14.44
CA GLN A 349 -19.51 42.98 14.23
C GLN A 349 -19.67 43.28 12.73
N TYR A 350 -20.71 44.03 12.42
CA TYR A 350 -21.06 44.45 11.08
C TYR A 350 -21.00 45.98 10.96
N ALA A 351 -20.36 46.48 9.91
CA ALA A 351 -20.29 47.88 9.56
C ALA A 351 -21.41 48.25 8.60
N ILE A 352 -22.09 49.36 8.88
CA ILE A 352 -22.89 50.10 7.91
C ILE A 352 -21.93 51.07 7.22
N VAL A 353 -21.61 50.78 5.95
CA VAL A 353 -20.67 51.57 5.13
C VAL A 353 -21.43 52.40 4.11
N GLU A 354 -21.08 53.68 4.01
CA GLU A 354 -21.47 54.54 2.89
C GLU A 354 -20.51 54.30 1.72
N VAL A 355 -21.07 54.01 0.56
CA VAL A 355 -20.28 53.78 -0.67
C VAL A 355 -20.03 55.12 -1.37
N GLN A 356 -18.75 55.44 -1.56
CA GLN A 356 -18.31 56.64 -2.28
C GLN A 356 -17.48 56.25 -3.51
N PRO A 357 -17.83 56.71 -4.73
CA PRO A 357 -17.09 56.37 -5.94
C PRO A 357 -15.69 57.01 -5.94
N ILE A 358 -14.69 56.25 -6.39
CA ILE A 358 -13.30 56.73 -6.55
C ILE A 358 -13.15 57.39 -7.93
N SER A 359 -12.43 58.52 -8.00
CA SER A 359 -12.17 59.25 -9.25
C SER A 359 -11.22 58.48 -10.18
N PRO A 360 -11.33 58.61 -11.52
CA PRO A 360 -10.79 57.61 -12.48
C PRO A 360 -9.26 57.50 -12.65
N ASP A 361 -8.46 58.21 -11.84
CA ASP A 361 -7.04 58.48 -12.10
C ASP A 361 -6.04 57.54 -11.39
N VAL A 362 -6.50 56.43 -10.80
CA VAL A 362 -5.62 55.37 -10.28
C VAL A 362 -5.49 54.26 -11.32
N ALA A 363 -4.28 54.03 -11.82
CA ALA A 363 -4.02 53.14 -12.94
C ALA A 363 -4.41 51.68 -12.63
N SER A 364 -5.27 51.10 -13.47
CA SER A 364 -5.72 49.71 -13.38
C SER A 364 -4.56 48.73 -13.31
N SER A 365 -4.62 47.77 -12.38
CA SER A 365 -3.68 46.66 -12.36
C SER A 365 -3.89 45.73 -13.57
N SER A 366 -2.92 44.86 -13.85
CA SER A 366 -3.06 43.85 -14.90
C SER A 366 -4.14 42.80 -14.61
N GLU A 367 -4.64 42.70 -13.37
CA GLU A 367 -5.67 41.76 -12.94
C GLU A 367 -7.11 42.29 -13.16
N ASP A 368 -7.30 43.61 -13.23
CA ASP A 368 -8.63 44.23 -13.28
C ASP A 368 -9.42 43.96 -14.57
N LYS A 369 -8.76 43.48 -15.63
CA LYS A 369 -9.38 43.27 -16.96
C LYS A 369 -10.52 42.24 -16.99
N ASN A 370 -10.68 41.44 -15.94
CA ASN A 370 -11.69 40.38 -15.85
C ASN A 370 -12.82 40.66 -14.83
N ARG A 371 -12.89 41.87 -14.23
CA ARG A 371 -13.95 42.28 -13.30
C ARG A 371 -15.06 43.06 -14.01
N ARG A 372 -16.32 42.66 -13.80
CA ARG A 372 -17.52 43.44 -14.20
C ARG A 372 -18.09 44.14 -12.98
N TYR A 373 -17.89 45.45 -12.87
CA TYR A 373 -18.58 46.27 -11.89
C TYR A 373 -20.04 46.50 -12.33
N GLY A 374 -20.96 46.32 -11.39
CA GLY A 374 -22.40 46.40 -11.66
C GLY A 374 -22.94 47.83 -11.73
N ASN A 375 -24.19 47.95 -12.15
CA ASN A 375 -24.84 49.24 -12.39
C ASN A 375 -25.10 50.04 -11.10
N VAL A 376 -25.18 49.40 -9.93
CA VAL A 376 -25.41 50.10 -8.65
C VAL A 376 -24.31 51.13 -8.34
N LEU A 377 -23.05 50.81 -8.68
CA LEU A 377 -21.90 51.68 -8.45
C LEU A 377 -21.83 52.89 -9.40
N LYS A 378 -22.77 52.98 -10.36
CA LYS A 378 -22.92 54.10 -11.30
C LYS A 378 -23.99 55.11 -10.83
N GLY A 379 -24.71 54.81 -9.75
CA GLY A 379 -25.71 55.70 -9.16
C GLY A 379 -25.08 56.97 -8.57
N GLN A 380 -25.79 58.10 -8.68
CA GLN A 380 -25.36 59.38 -8.11
C GLN A 380 -25.82 59.60 -6.66
N GLU A 381 -26.59 58.67 -6.08
CA GLU A 381 -27.05 58.74 -4.70
C GLU A 381 -26.18 57.91 -3.75
N ALA A 382 -25.86 58.49 -2.58
CA ALA A 382 -25.21 57.77 -1.49
C ALA A 382 -26.03 56.54 -1.07
N SER A 383 -25.41 55.37 -1.13
CA SER A 383 -25.99 54.07 -0.81
C SER A 383 -25.27 53.46 0.40
N PHE A 384 -26.02 52.80 1.29
CA PHE A 384 -25.48 52.22 2.52
C PHE A 384 -25.54 50.69 2.47
N PHE A 385 -24.39 50.03 2.62
CA PHE A 385 -24.30 48.57 2.63
C PHE A 385 -23.94 48.04 4.02
N ILE A 386 -24.44 46.86 4.40
CA ILE A 386 -24.00 46.11 5.58
C ILE A 386 -22.97 45.06 5.14
N VAL A 387 -21.81 45.06 5.79
CA VAL A 387 -20.68 44.12 5.61
C VAL A 387 -20.05 43.80 6.97
N ALA A 388 -19.32 42.69 7.14
CA ALA A 388 -18.55 42.47 8.36
C ALA A 388 -17.40 43.49 8.50
N VAL A 389 -17.13 43.97 9.72
CA VAL A 389 -16.16 45.05 9.98
C VAL A 389 -14.76 44.72 9.43
N ASP A 390 -14.26 43.52 9.70
CA ASP A 390 -12.91 43.09 9.31
C ASP A 390 -12.70 43.06 7.79
N LEU A 391 -13.77 42.87 7.01
CA LEU A 391 -13.74 42.77 5.56
C LEU A 391 -13.82 44.14 4.85
N VAL A 392 -14.11 45.24 5.55
CA VAL A 392 -14.23 46.58 4.94
C VAL A 392 -13.01 46.96 4.10
N PRO A 393 -11.75 46.81 4.56
CA PRO A 393 -10.57 47.17 3.75
C PRO A 393 -10.40 46.28 2.51
N THR A 394 -10.75 45.00 2.63
CA THR A 394 -10.71 44.04 1.52
C THR A 394 -11.76 44.36 0.47
N LEU A 395 -12.97 44.77 0.89
CA LEU A 395 -14.06 45.12 0.00
C LEU A 395 -13.87 46.48 -0.66
N GLU A 396 -13.29 47.48 0.03
CA GLU A 396 -12.89 48.76 -0.57
C GLU A 396 -11.91 48.55 -1.72
N ALA A 397 -10.85 47.77 -1.48
CA ALA A 397 -9.85 47.43 -2.51
C ALA A 397 -10.41 46.56 -3.65
N LYS A 398 -11.41 45.70 -3.37
CA LYS A 398 -11.93 44.72 -4.34
C LYS A 398 -13.08 45.27 -5.20
N TRP A 399 -13.95 46.09 -4.63
CA TRP A 399 -15.03 46.76 -5.36
C TRP A 399 -14.59 48.09 -6.00
N ASN A 400 -13.36 48.54 -5.74
CA ASN A 400 -12.79 49.79 -6.24
C ASN A 400 -13.64 51.04 -5.91
N VAL A 401 -14.18 51.06 -4.69
CA VAL A 401 -15.00 52.15 -4.13
C VAL A 401 -14.62 52.35 -2.67
N LYS A 402 -14.68 53.59 -2.20
CA LYS A 402 -14.35 53.93 -0.82
C LYS A 402 -15.53 53.60 0.10
N LEU A 403 -15.28 52.90 1.19
CA LEU A 403 -16.29 52.41 2.13
C LEU A 403 -16.18 53.14 3.48
N VAL A 404 -16.93 54.24 3.63
CA VAL A 404 -16.90 55.06 4.85
C VAL A 404 -17.81 54.42 5.89
N VAL A 405 -17.23 53.76 6.89
CA VAL A 405 -17.97 53.23 8.05
C VAL A 405 -18.71 54.38 8.74
N ARG A 406 -20.04 54.32 8.77
CA ARG A 406 -20.91 55.28 9.47
C ARG A 406 -21.28 54.81 10.87
N LYS A 407 -21.47 53.50 11.04
CA LYS A 407 -21.94 52.87 12.29
C LYS A 407 -21.53 51.40 12.32
N THR A 408 -21.40 50.82 13.50
CA THR A 408 -21.25 49.37 13.69
C THR A 408 -22.37 48.82 14.57
N VAL A 409 -22.74 47.56 14.33
CA VAL A 409 -23.75 46.80 15.07
C VAL A 409 -23.26 45.35 15.28
N LEU A 410 -23.81 44.64 16.25
CA LEU A 410 -23.52 43.22 16.45
C LEU A 410 -24.42 42.38 15.52
N GLY A 411 -23.99 41.19 15.10
CA GLY A 411 -24.79 40.32 14.22
C GLY A 411 -26.15 39.93 14.81
N SER A 412 -26.28 39.90 16.14
CA SER A 412 -27.57 39.73 16.83
C SER A 412 -28.56 40.87 16.59
N ASP A 413 -28.07 42.11 16.38
CA ASP A 413 -28.93 43.28 16.17
C ASP A 413 -29.60 43.29 14.78
N LEU A 414 -29.07 42.46 13.86
CA LEU A 414 -29.59 42.25 12.50
C LEU A 414 -30.64 41.13 12.43
N GLU A 415 -30.74 40.26 13.45
CA GLU A 415 -31.69 39.14 13.43
C GLU A 415 -33.13 39.64 13.24
N ASN A 416 -33.89 38.92 12.42
CA ASN A 416 -35.27 39.24 12.04
C ASN A 416 -35.49 40.56 11.29
N CYS A 417 -34.46 41.28 10.85
CA CYS A 417 -34.64 42.32 9.82
C CYS A 417 -35.26 41.72 8.55
N ARG A 418 -36.03 42.51 7.79
CA ARG A 418 -36.67 42.06 6.54
C ARG A 418 -36.05 42.77 5.34
N TYR A 419 -35.80 42.02 4.27
CA TYR A 419 -35.31 42.53 2.99
C TYR A 419 -36.22 42.11 1.84
N ALA A 420 -36.20 42.85 0.73
CA ALA A 420 -36.85 42.45 -0.51
C ALA A 420 -35.97 41.45 -1.26
N HIS A 421 -36.49 40.25 -1.51
CA HIS A 421 -35.86 39.27 -2.38
C HIS A 421 -35.68 39.86 -3.79
N PRO A 422 -34.46 39.81 -4.37
CA PRO A 422 -34.08 40.71 -5.46
C PRO A 422 -34.64 40.31 -6.85
N ILE A 423 -35.47 39.26 -6.92
CA ILE A 423 -36.06 38.75 -8.17
C ILE A 423 -37.59 38.87 -8.16
N ASN A 424 -38.24 38.47 -7.07
CA ASN A 424 -39.70 38.47 -6.97
C ASN A 424 -40.28 39.54 -6.00
N GLY A 425 -39.42 40.28 -5.29
CA GLY A 425 -39.82 41.33 -4.34
C GLY A 425 -40.42 40.83 -3.02
N GLN A 426 -40.45 39.52 -2.76
CA GLN A 426 -40.99 38.93 -1.54
C GLN A 426 -40.18 39.35 -0.30
N GLU A 427 -40.84 39.56 0.83
CA GLU A 427 -40.14 39.83 2.10
C GLU A 427 -39.47 38.56 2.65
N CYS A 428 -38.16 38.62 2.85
CA CYS A 428 -37.36 37.53 3.44
C CYS A 428 -36.65 37.98 4.73
N PRO A 429 -36.44 37.08 5.71
CA PRO A 429 -35.79 37.39 6.99
C PRO A 429 -34.26 37.34 6.93
N VAL A 430 -33.62 38.18 7.75
CA VAL A 430 -32.24 37.97 8.21
C VAL A 430 -32.26 37.03 9.41
N VAL A 431 -31.36 36.04 9.44
CA VAL A 431 -31.32 34.96 10.44
C VAL A 431 -29.93 34.77 11.03
N ILE A 432 -29.82 34.22 12.24
CA ILE A 432 -28.51 33.84 12.80
C ILE A 432 -28.14 32.45 12.27
N GLY A 433 -27.11 32.38 11.44
CA GLY A 433 -26.51 31.13 10.96
C GLY A 433 -25.65 30.45 12.04
N GLY A 434 -24.50 29.93 11.62
CA GLY A 434 -23.53 29.27 12.49
C GLY A 434 -22.10 29.77 12.28
N GLU A 435 -21.13 29.05 12.85
CA GLU A 435 -19.71 29.42 12.80
C GLU A 435 -19.07 29.18 11.41
N TYR A 436 -19.82 28.64 10.45
CA TYR A 436 -19.47 28.61 9.02
C TYR A 436 -19.39 30.02 8.39
N ILE A 437 -19.96 31.03 9.04
CA ILE A 437 -19.91 32.43 8.61
C ILE A 437 -18.70 33.11 9.28
N THR A 438 -17.62 33.28 8.52
CA THR A 438 -16.33 33.84 8.96
C THR A 438 -16.00 35.17 8.25
N THR A 439 -14.90 35.81 8.63
CA THR A 439 -14.34 37.00 7.97
C THR A 439 -13.16 36.70 7.04
N GLU A 440 -12.94 35.44 6.66
CA GLU A 440 -11.86 35.05 5.74
C GLU A 440 -12.15 35.35 4.26
N SER A 441 -13.43 35.40 3.87
CA SER A 441 -13.84 35.66 2.48
C SER A 441 -15.27 36.17 2.37
N GLY A 442 -15.71 36.52 1.16
CA GLY A 442 -17.05 37.05 0.90
C GLY A 442 -17.28 38.44 1.50
N THR A 443 -18.40 38.62 2.19
CA THR A 443 -18.79 39.88 2.88
C THR A 443 -19.08 39.69 4.38
N GLY A 444 -19.05 38.45 4.87
CA GLY A 444 -19.56 38.07 6.20
C GLY A 444 -21.09 37.96 6.29
N LEU A 445 -21.83 38.19 5.20
CA LEU A 445 -23.26 37.89 5.08
C LEU A 445 -23.45 36.83 3.98
N VAL A 446 -24.13 35.74 4.32
CA VAL A 446 -24.33 34.59 3.41
C VAL A 446 -25.79 34.55 2.99
N HIS A 447 -26.07 34.54 1.68
CA HIS A 447 -27.42 34.26 1.21
C HIS A 447 -27.73 32.78 1.44
N THR A 448 -28.92 32.46 1.94
CA THR A 448 -29.31 31.10 2.34
C THR A 448 -30.41 30.57 1.42
N ALA A 449 -30.15 29.43 0.79
CA ALA A 449 -31.08 28.70 -0.07
C ALA A 449 -31.20 27.24 0.42
N PRO A 450 -32.16 26.91 1.31
CA PRO A 450 -32.22 25.61 2.01
C PRO A 450 -32.33 24.38 1.11
N GLY A 451 -32.70 24.55 -0.17
CA GLY A 451 -32.68 23.48 -1.17
C GLY A 451 -31.30 23.15 -1.77
N HIS A 452 -30.26 23.95 -1.51
CA HIS A 452 -29.00 23.97 -2.27
C HIS A 452 -27.73 24.07 -1.41
N GLY A 453 -27.81 23.89 -0.09
CA GLY A 453 -26.64 23.81 0.79
C GLY A 453 -26.94 23.08 2.10
N GLN A 454 -25.95 22.40 2.67
CA GLN A 454 -26.14 21.62 3.91
C GLN A 454 -26.31 22.53 5.15
N ASP A 455 -25.46 23.55 5.29
CA ASP A 455 -25.59 24.54 6.37
C ASP A 455 -26.82 25.44 6.19
N ASP A 456 -27.18 25.73 4.93
CA ASP A 456 -28.42 26.42 4.57
C ASP A 456 -29.67 25.60 4.93
N TYR A 457 -29.64 24.28 4.76
CA TYR A 457 -30.71 23.39 5.18
C TYR A 457 -30.85 23.32 6.70
N LEU A 458 -29.73 23.22 7.44
CA LEU A 458 -29.74 23.25 8.90
C LEU A 458 -30.24 24.59 9.45
N THR A 459 -29.82 25.70 8.83
CA THR A 459 -30.33 27.05 9.14
C THR A 459 -31.80 27.19 8.76
N GLY A 460 -32.23 26.58 7.65
CA GLY A 460 -33.62 26.53 7.21
C GLY A 460 -34.53 25.80 8.20
N LEU A 461 -34.13 24.62 8.66
CA LEU A 461 -34.85 23.87 9.71
C LEU A 461 -34.96 24.67 11.02
N LYS A 462 -33.92 25.43 11.40
CA LYS A 462 -33.90 26.25 12.62
C LYS A 462 -34.92 27.40 12.60
N TYR A 463 -35.23 27.96 11.43
CA TYR A 463 -36.10 29.13 11.27
C TYR A 463 -37.38 28.87 10.45
N ASP A 464 -37.72 27.60 10.19
CA ASP A 464 -38.85 27.16 9.36
C ASP A 464 -38.88 27.84 7.97
N LEU A 465 -37.71 27.92 7.32
CA LEU A 465 -37.57 28.55 6.01
C LEU A 465 -38.04 27.63 4.86
N PRO A 466 -38.68 28.17 3.81
CA PRO A 466 -39.16 27.38 2.69
C PRO A 466 -38.00 26.71 1.93
N MET A 467 -38.01 25.37 1.88
CA MET A 467 -37.05 24.56 1.13
C MET A 467 -37.45 24.47 -0.35
N ILE A 468 -37.34 25.60 -1.05
CA ILE A 468 -37.47 25.68 -2.51
C ILE A 468 -36.22 25.07 -3.15
N SER A 469 -36.38 24.30 -4.23
CA SER A 469 -35.24 23.75 -4.99
C SER A 469 -35.63 23.65 -6.46
N PRO A 470 -35.63 24.78 -7.19
CA PRO A 470 -36.40 24.95 -8.42
C PRO A 470 -35.65 24.39 -9.64
N VAL A 471 -35.02 23.23 -9.50
CA VAL A 471 -34.10 22.61 -10.47
C VAL A 471 -34.51 21.16 -10.74
N ASP A 472 -34.50 20.76 -12.01
CA ASP A 472 -34.89 19.42 -12.46
C ASP A 472 -33.75 18.39 -12.38
N ASP A 473 -34.02 17.18 -12.89
CA ASP A 473 -33.05 16.08 -12.91
C ASP A 473 -31.92 16.29 -13.93
N GLU A 474 -32.15 17.10 -14.98
CA GLU A 474 -31.18 17.44 -16.02
C GLU A 474 -30.26 18.61 -15.63
N GLY A 475 -30.54 19.30 -14.52
CA GLY A 475 -29.80 20.49 -14.08
C GLY A 475 -30.32 21.79 -14.69
N LYS A 476 -31.59 21.85 -15.07
CA LYS A 476 -32.27 23.05 -15.57
C LYS A 476 -33.21 23.63 -14.53
N PHE A 477 -33.46 24.93 -14.60
CA PHE A 477 -34.52 25.56 -13.84
C PHE A 477 -35.91 25.03 -14.23
N THR A 478 -36.78 24.93 -13.23
CA THR A 478 -38.20 24.56 -13.36
C THR A 478 -39.10 25.80 -13.37
N GLU A 479 -40.41 25.61 -13.48
CA GLU A 479 -41.41 26.69 -13.38
C GLU A 479 -41.35 27.44 -12.03
N GLU A 480 -40.90 26.80 -10.94
CA GLU A 480 -40.66 27.45 -9.65
C GLU A 480 -39.64 28.62 -9.73
N ALA A 481 -38.76 28.63 -10.75
CA ALA A 481 -37.80 29.71 -10.98
C ALA A 481 -38.36 30.88 -11.82
N GLY A 482 -39.63 30.82 -12.23
CA GLY A 482 -40.28 31.86 -13.02
C GLY A 482 -39.58 32.14 -14.35
N ILE A 483 -39.01 33.34 -14.49
CA ILE A 483 -38.41 33.84 -15.75
C ILE A 483 -37.17 33.05 -16.22
N PHE A 484 -36.57 32.21 -15.38
CA PHE A 484 -35.39 31.41 -15.72
C PHE A 484 -35.71 29.96 -16.17
N ASN A 485 -36.99 29.57 -16.17
CA ASN A 485 -37.45 28.22 -16.48
C ASN A 485 -36.84 27.65 -17.77
N GLY A 486 -36.33 26.42 -17.71
CA GLY A 486 -35.70 25.69 -18.82
C GLY A 486 -34.20 25.96 -19.05
N LEU A 487 -33.60 26.98 -18.41
CA LEU A 487 -32.16 27.28 -18.54
C LEU A 487 -31.29 26.35 -17.68
N ASP A 488 -30.15 25.91 -18.22
CA ASP A 488 -29.13 25.11 -17.50
C ASP A 488 -28.47 25.94 -16.38
N VAL A 489 -28.47 25.42 -15.14
CA VAL A 489 -28.03 26.18 -13.95
C VAL A 489 -26.50 26.32 -13.85
N LEU A 490 -25.72 25.56 -14.61
CA LEU A 490 -24.26 25.64 -14.63
C LEU A 490 -23.76 26.58 -15.74
N SER A 491 -24.47 26.67 -16.87
CA SER A 491 -24.18 27.63 -17.95
C SER A 491 -25.10 28.86 -17.95
N ASP A 492 -26.16 28.84 -18.75
CA ASP A 492 -26.90 30.03 -19.17
C ASP A 492 -27.75 30.63 -18.04
N GLY A 493 -28.21 29.80 -17.11
CA GLY A 493 -28.93 30.22 -15.91
C GLY A 493 -28.09 31.13 -14.99
N ASN A 494 -26.78 30.90 -14.86
CA ASN A 494 -25.90 31.81 -14.12
C ASN A 494 -25.84 33.19 -14.79
N ALA A 495 -25.70 33.22 -16.12
CA ALA A 495 -25.63 34.47 -16.87
C ALA A 495 -26.96 35.24 -16.83
N ALA A 496 -28.09 34.54 -16.93
CA ALA A 496 -29.42 35.12 -16.85
C ALA A 496 -29.69 35.76 -15.47
N VAL A 497 -29.40 35.04 -14.36
CA VAL A 497 -29.58 35.59 -13.01
C VAL A 497 -28.66 36.80 -12.76
N ILE A 498 -27.38 36.73 -13.16
CA ILE A 498 -26.46 37.87 -13.05
C ILE A 498 -26.99 39.10 -13.79
N ASN A 499 -27.47 38.93 -15.03
CA ASN A 499 -27.95 40.06 -15.83
C ASN A 499 -29.22 40.67 -15.25
N HIS A 500 -30.19 39.85 -14.83
CA HIS A 500 -31.43 40.32 -14.22
C HIS A 500 -31.16 41.12 -12.92
N LEU A 501 -30.22 40.66 -12.09
CA LEU A 501 -29.80 41.39 -10.88
C LEU A 501 -29.04 42.69 -11.21
N ASP A 502 -28.30 42.77 -12.32
CA ASP A 502 -27.58 43.99 -12.73
C ASP A 502 -28.53 45.02 -13.38
N GLU A 503 -29.59 44.56 -14.05
CA GLU A 503 -30.74 45.37 -14.49
C GLU A 503 -31.52 45.91 -13.29
N GLY A 504 -31.78 45.07 -12.28
CA GLY A 504 -32.38 45.42 -11.00
C GLY A 504 -31.48 46.20 -10.03
N LEU A 505 -30.38 46.81 -10.51
CA LEU A 505 -29.40 47.59 -9.74
C LEU A 505 -28.90 46.91 -8.45
N SER A 506 -28.86 45.57 -8.45
CA SER A 506 -28.56 44.74 -7.28
C SER A 506 -27.19 44.06 -7.35
N ILE A 507 -26.43 44.20 -8.44
CA ILE A 507 -25.05 43.72 -8.55
C ILE A 507 -24.04 44.83 -8.22
N VAL A 508 -23.07 44.51 -7.37
CA VAL A 508 -21.90 45.35 -7.05
C VAL A 508 -20.74 44.99 -7.98
N MET A 509 -20.38 43.70 -8.05
CA MET A 509 -19.26 43.21 -8.87
C MET A 509 -19.42 41.72 -9.21
N VAL A 510 -18.96 41.31 -10.39
CA VAL A 510 -18.78 39.91 -10.80
C VAL A 510 -17.33 39.68 -11.25
N GLU A 511 -16.73 38.55 -10.87
CA GLU A 511 -15.38 38.13 -11.25
C GLU A 511 -15.27 36.60 -11.45
N PRO A 512 -14.33 36.11 -12.27
CA PRO A 512 -14.02 34.68 -12.36
C PRO A 512 -13.24 34.21 -11.12
N TYR A 513 -13.79 33.27 -10.36
CA TYR A 513 -13.20 32.75 -9.12
C TYR A 513 -12.74 31.30 -9.28
N LYS A 514 -11.42 31.08 -9.16
CA LYS A 514 -10.78 29.77 -9.31
C LYS A 514 -10.68 29.06 -7.96
N HIS A 515 -11.29 27.88 -7.84
CA HIS A 515 -11.33 27.12 -6.59
C HIS A 515 -11.43 25.60 -6.80
N LYS A 516 -11.68 24.85 -5.73
CA LYS A 516 -11.96 23.40 -5.73
C LYS A 516 -13.46 23.19 -5.67
N TYR A 517 -14.02 22.46 -6.63
CA TYR A 517 -15.46 22.26 -6.77
C TYR A 517 -15.78 20.77 -6.93
N PRO A 518 -16.89 20.25 -6.36
CA PRO A 518 -17.23 18.83 -6.43
C PRO A 518 -17.66 18.41 -7.84
N TYR A 519 -16.93 17.46 -8.41
CA TYR A 519 -17.19 16.85 -9.72
C TYR A 519 -17.62 15.38 -9.55
N ASP A 520 -18.47 14.91 -10.47
CA ASP A 520 -18.83 13.50 -10.63
C ASP A 520 -17.58 12.72 -11.05
N TRP A 521 -17.13 11.81 -10.17
CA TRP A 521 -15.87 11.08 -10.34
C TRP A 521 -15.80 10.19 -11.57
N ARG A 522 -16.93 9.93 -12.26
CA ARG A 522 -17.03 9.07 -13.44
C ARG A 522 -17.22 9.88 -14.72
N THR A 523 -18.07 10.91 -14.71
CA THR A 523 -18.34 11.75 -15.91
C THR A 523 -17.38 12.93 -16.07
N LYS A 524 -16.63 13.29 -15.02
CA LYS A 524 -15.69 14.43 -15.00
C LYS A 524 -16.38 15.79 -15.23
N LYS A 525 -17.61 15.92 -14.76
CA LYS A 525 -18.43 17.15 -14.83
C LYS A 525 -18.80 17.69 -13.43
N PRO A 526 -19.08 19.00 -13.29
CA PRO A 526 -19.51 19.57 -12.01
C PRO A 526 -20.81 18.93 -11.49
N THR A 527 -20.95 18.86 -10.18
CA THR A 527 -22.19 18.50 -9.47
C THR A 527 -22.91 19.75 -8.96
N ILE A 528 -24.15 19.60 -8.50
CA ILE A 528 -24.89 20.64 -7.77
C ILE A 528 -25.45 20.06 -6.46
N PHE A 529 -25.76 20.90 -5.48
CA PHE A 529 -26.65 20.50 -4.38
C PHE A 529 -28.11 20.68 -4.80
N ARG A 530 -28.97 19.71 -4.49
CA ARG A 530 -30.40 19.74 -4.81
C ARG A 530 -31.24 18.98 -3.79
N ALA A 531 -32.34 19.56 -3.31
CA ALA A 531 -33.19 18.93 -2.30
C ALA A 531 -34.20 17.94 -2.89
N THR A 532 -33.79 16.68 -2.92
CA THR A 532 -34.57 15.56 -3.46
C THR A 532 -35.05 14.63 -2.35
N ALA A 533 -36.17 13.92 -2.58
CA ALA A 533 -36.65 12.90 -1.65
C ALA A 533 -35.82 11.62 -1.85
N GLN A 534 -35.05 11.22 -0.83
CA GLN A 534 -34.09 10.11 -0.88
C GLN A 534 -34.21 9.25 0.39
N TRP A 535 -33.65 8.05 0.33
CA TRP A 535 -33.47 7.16 1.48
C TRP A 535 -32.09 7.39 2.11
N PHE A 536 -32.09 7.51 3.44
CA PHE A 536 -30.93 7.81 4.24
C PHE A 536 -30.76 6.74 5.32
N ALA A 537 -29.54 6.20 5.43
CA ALA A 537 -29.09 5.50 6.63
C ALA A 537 -28.43 6.52 7.55
N SER A 538 -29.08 6.86 8.66
CA SER A 538 -28.44 7.65 9.71
C SER A 538 -27.41 6.82 10.46
N VAL A 539 -26.41 7.49 11.02
CA VAL A 539 -25.52 6.92 12.05
C VAL A 539 -25.89 7.40 13.45
N GLU A 540 -26.89 8.28 13.55
CA GLU A 540 -27.45 8.71 14.83
C GLU A 540 -28.16 7.53 15.53
N GLY A 541 -28.01 7.43 16.84
CA GLY A 541 -28.48 6.27 17.61
C GLY A 541 -27.55 5.03 17.63
N PHE A 542 -26.47 4.98 16.83
CA PHE A 542 -25.42 3.94 17.00
C PHE A 542 -23.96 4.43 16.80
N ARG A 543 -23.73 5.74 16.55
CA ARG A 543 -22.39 6.33 16.38
C ARG A 543 -21.42 5.94 17.51
N GLU A 544 -21.83 5.97 18.77
CA GLU A 544 -20.98 5.62 19.92
C GLU A 544 -20.55 4.14 19.88
N ALA A 545 -21.50 3.22 19.66
CA ALA A 545 -21.20 1.80 19.49
C ALA A 545 -20.28 1.52 18.28
N ALA A 546 -20.33 2.35 17.23
CA ALA A 546 -19.41 2.26 16.10
C ALA A 546 -17.99 2.75 16.45
N MET A 547 -17.86 3.76 17.29
CA MET A 547 -16.56 4.20 17.84
C MET A 547 -15.97 3.15 18.79
N ASP A 548 -16.78 2.59 19.71
CA ASP A 548 -16.37 1.52 20.61
C ASP A 548 -15.95 0.25 19.86
N ALA A 549 -16.60 -0.05 18.73
CA ALA A 549 -16.21 -1.13 17.83
C ALA A 549 -14.88 -0.85 17.11
N ILE A 550 -14.59 0.41 16.72
CA ILE A 550 -13.27 0.79 16.15
C ILE A 550 -12.15 0.60 17.19
N ASN A 551 -12.39 0.99 18.43
CA ASN A 551 -11.43 0.88 19.55
C ASN A 551 -11.07 -0.58 19.90
N GLN A 552 -11.87 -1.55 19.47
CA GLN A 552 -11.64 -3.00 19.71
C GLN A 552 -10.90 -3.69 18.55
N VAL A 553 -10.65 -3.00 17.43
CA VAL A 553 -10.03 -3.56 16.22
C VAL A 553 -8.53 -3.32 16.21
N THR A 554 -7.76 -4.33 15.78
CA THR A 554 -6.30 -4.19 15.60
C THR A 554 -5.97 -3.50 14.27
N TRP A 555 -5.57 -2.23 14.31
CA TRP A 555 -5.24 -1.43 13.14
C TRP A 555 -3.75 -1.51 12.75
N THR A 556 -3.47 -1.82 11.47
CA THR A 556 -2.11 -1.92 10.91
C THR A 556 -1.97 -1.04 9.65
N PRO A 557 -1.17 0.05 9.70
CA PRO A 557 -0.54 0.64 10.89
C PRO A 557 -1.58 1.24 11.85
N SER A 558 -1.24 1.41 13.12
CA SER A 558 -2.15 1.96 14.15
C SER A 558 -2.71 3.35 13.81
N GLN A 559 -1.98 4.14 13.04
CA GLN A 559 -2.43 5.46 12.54
C GLN A 559 -3.69 5.39 11.66
N ALA A 560 -4.05 4.22 11.13
CA ALA A 560 -5.29 4.00 10.37
C ALA A 560 -6.56 4.17 11.23
N GLU A 561 -6.49 3.87 12.53
CA GLU A 561 -7.58 4.03 13.50
C GLU A 561 -8.09 5.48 13.52
N ASN A 562 -7.19 6.44 13.71
CA ASN A 562 -7.50 7.88 13.70
C ASN A 562 -8.27 8.31 12.44
N ARG A 563 -7.95 7.70 11.30
CA ARG A 563 -8.56 8.03 9.99
C ARG A 563 -10.01 7.57 9.93
N ILE A 564 -10.33 6.33 10.32
CA ILE A 564 -11.73 5.88 10.35
C ILE A 564 -12.52 6.50 11.50
N SER A 565 -11.89 6.73 12.66
CA SER A 565 -12.49 7.41 13.82
C SER A 565 -12.95 8.82 13.47
N THR A 566 -12.07 9.66 12.89
CA THR A 566 -12.43 11.02 12.47
C THR A 566 -13.51 11.03 11.39
N MET A 567 -13.50 10.05 10.48
CA MET A 567 -14.50 9.92 9.41
C MET A 567 -15.83 9.33 9.88
N THR A 568 -15.90 8.75 11.08
CA THR A 568 -17.12 8.15 11.66
C THR A 568 -17.77 9.07 12.67
N SER A 569 -16.98 9.77 13.50
CA SER A 569 -17.47 10.77 14.45
C SER A 569 -18.14 11.97 13.75
N SER A 570 -17.56 12.44 12.64
CA SER A 570 -18.08 13.56 11.84
C SER A 570 -19.13 13.16 10.79
N ARG A 571 -19.49 11.88 10.67
CA ARG A 571 -20.40 11.42 9.59
C ARG A 571 -21.84 11.86 9.85
N SER A 572 -22.41 12.53 8.85
CA SER A 572 -23.84 12.81 8.70
C SER A 572 -24.59 11.60 8.11
N ASP A 573 -25.85 11.77 7.73
CA ASP A 573 -26.64 10.69 7.13
C ASP A 573 -26.07 10.22 5.78
N TRP A 574 -26.01 8.91 5.60
CA TRP A 574 -25.60 8.29 4.34
C TRP A 574 -26.79 8.19 3.39
N CYS A 575 -26.78 8.96 2.29
CA CYS A 575 -27.74 8.78 1.20
C CYS A 575 -27.51 7.41 0.53
N ILE A 576 -28.45 6.47 0.73
CA ILE A 576 -28.33 5.08 0.26
C ILE A 576 -29.15 4.80 -1.02
N SER A 577 -30.05 5.69 -1.44
CA SER A 577 -30.77 5.55 -2.71
C SER A 577 -29.97 6.09 -3.90
N ARG A 578 -30.21 5.51 -5.08
CA ARG A 578 -29.70 5.93 -6.39
C ARG A 578 -30.78 5.75 -7.46
N GLN A 579 -30.94 6.74 -8.33
CA GLN A 579 -31.96 6.77 -9.38
C GLN A 579 -31.52 5.97 -10.62
N ARG A 580 -31.08 4.71 -10.43
CA ARG A 580 -30.46 3.84 -11.44
C ARG A 580 -31.20 2.48 -11.50
N THR A 581 -30.82 1.63 -12.45
CA THR A 581 -31.52 0.35 -12.68
C THR A 581 -30.71 -0.89 -12.31
N TRP A 582 -29.37 -0.78 -12.37
CA TRP A 582 -28.45 -1.88 -12.11
C TRP A 582 -27.87 -1.80 -10.69
N GLY A 583 -28.54 -2.52 -9.79
CA GLY A 583 -28.24 -2.63 -8.37
C GLY A 583 -29.40 -3.34 -7.67
N VAL A 584 -29.25 -3.61 -6.38
CA VAL A 584 -30.35 -4.14 -5.56
C VAL A 584 -31.41 -3.05 -5.37
N PRO A 585 -32.70 -3.30 -5.66
CA PRO A 585 -33.78 -2.32 -5.49
C PRO A 585 -34.06 -2.07 -4.01
N ILE A 586 -34.47 -0.85 -3.66
CA ILE A 586 -35.02 -0.56 -2.33
C ILE A 586 -36.44 -1.16 -2.29
N PRO A 587 -36.74 -2.11 -1.38
CA PRO A 587 -37.95 -2.96 -1.42
C PRO A 587 -39.18 -2.23 -0.85
N VAL A 588 -39.51 -1.06 -1.40
CA VAL A 588 -40.57 -0.17 -0.91
C VAL A 588 -41.67 0.06 -1.95
N PHE A 589 -42.91 0.09 -1.47
CA PHE A 589 -44.06 0.53 -2.24
C PHE A 589 -44.49 1.92 -1.75
N TYR A 590 -45.05 2.73 -2.63
CA TYR A 590 -45.61 4.04 -2.28
C TYR A 590 -47.11 4.04 -2.55
N HIS A 591 -47.91 4.56 -1.62
CA HIS A 591 -49.33 4.78 -1.86
C HIS A 591 -49.53 5.77 -3.02
N ALA A 592 -50.44 5.45 -3.94
CA ALA A 592 -50.54 6.08 -5.25
C ALA A 592 -50.88 7.58 -5.16
N GLU A 593 -51.67 8.00 -4.17
CA GLU A 593 -52.04 9.39 -3.94
C GLU A 593 -51.06 10.08 -2.99
N THR A 594 -50.98 9.63 -1.74
CA THR A 594 -50.23 10.32 -0.65
C THR A 594 -48.71 10.18 -0.75
N LYS A 595 -48.19 9.25 -1.57
CA LYS A 595 -46.75 8.92 -1.74
C LYS A 595 -46.06 8.41 -0.48
N GLU A 596 -46.83 8.07 0.57
CA GLU A 596 -46.34 7.48 1.81
C GLU A 596 -45.73 6.09 1.55
N PRO A 597 -44.60 5.73 2.19
CA PRO A 597 -43.95 4.44 2.00
C PRO A 597 -44.64 3.32 2.80
N LEU A 598 -45.08 2.27 2.11
CA LEU A 598 -45.34 0.97 2.71
C LEU A 598 -44.03 0.18 2.75
N LEU A 599 -43.44 0.08 3.94
CA LEU A 599 -42.20 -0.65 4.24
C LEU A 599 -42.27 -1.19 5.67
N ASN A 600 -42.37 -2.50 5.85
CA ASN A 600 -42.49 -3.17 7.14
C ASN A 600 -41.88 -4.59 7.09
N GLU A 601 -41.90 -5.31 8.20
CA GLU A 601 -41.30 -6.65 8.32
C GLU A 601 -41.90 -7.64 7.30
N GLU A 602 -43.23 -7.69 7.19
CA GLU A 602 -43.94 -8.57 6.26
C GLU A 602 -43.59 -8.30 4.79
N THR A 603 -43.54 -7.03 4.37
CA THR A 603 -43.19 -6.68 2.98
C THR A 603 -41.72 -6.93 2.66
N VAL A 604 -40.80 -6.61 3.58
CA VAL A 604 -39.37 -6.86 3.38
C VAL A 604 -39.07 -8.36 3.33
N ASP A 605 -39.62 -9.17 4.23
CA ASP A 605 -39.38 -10.62 4.23
C ASP A 605 -40.03 -11.32 3.02
N HIS A 606 -41.19 -10.84 2.54
CA HIS A 606 -41.78 -11.34 1.30
C HIS A 606 -40.88 -11.06 0.09
N ILE A 607 -40.37 -9.82 -0.03
CA ILE A 607 -39.44 -9.44 -1.11
C ILE A 607 -38.10 -10.16 -0.97
N LYS A 608 -37.57 -10.36 0.25
CA LYS A 608 -36.38 -11.18 0.52
C LYS A 608 -36.56 -12.61 -0.02
N SER A 609 -37.73 -13.22 0.25
CA SER A 609 -38.07 -14.56 -0.25
C SER A 609 -38.11 -14.60 -1.78
N ILE A 610 -38.77 -13.63 -2.41
CA ILE A 610 -38.83 -13.50 -3.88
C ILE A 610 -37.42 -13.33 -4.49
N ILE A 611 -36.61 -12.44 -3.93
CA ILE A 611 -35.25 -12.16 -4.43
C ILE A 611 -34.34 -13.38 -4.27
N SER A 612 -34.40 -14.10 -3.14
CA SER A 612 -33.60 -15.33 -2.93
C SER A 612 -33.87 -16.41 -3.98
N GLN A 613 -35.09 -16.49 -4.52
CA GLN A 613 -35.51 -17.50 -5.51
C GLN A 613 -35.36 -17.03 -6.97
N LYS A 614 -35.55 -15.74 -7.24
CA LYS A 614 -35.70 -15.19 -8.60
C LYS A 614 -34.65 -14.11 -8.98
N GLY A 615 -33.82 -13.68 -8.03
CA GLY A 615 -32.92 -12.54 -8.15
C GLY A 615 -33.66 -11.19 -8.18
N SER A 616 -32.94 -10.09 -8.02
CA SER A 616 -33.51 -8.74 -7.96
C SER A 616 -34.13 -8.24 -9.28
N ASP A 617 -33.91 -8.94 -10.39
CA ASP A 617 -34.66 -8.75 -11.65
C ASP A 617 -36.18 -8.93 -11.44
N ALA A 618 -36.59 -9.77 -10.49
CA ALA A 618 -37.99 -9.99 -10.12
C ALA A 618 -38.74 -8.69 -9.78
N TRP A 619 -38.10 -7.77 -9.06
CA TRP A 619 -38.66 -6.45 -8.74
C TRP A 619 -39.05 -5.65 -9.98
N TRP A 620 -38.36 -5.86 -11.10
CA TRP A 620 -38.59 -5.12 -12.34
C TRP A 620 -39.70 -5.76 -13.18
N TYR A 621 -39.68 -7.09 -13.38
CA TYR A 621 -40.65 -7.77 -14.26
C TYR A 621 -41.96 -8.22 -13.61
N MET A 622 -42.01 -8.48 -12.30
CA MET A 622 -43.25 -8.92 -11.63
C MET A 622 -44.24 -7.78 -11.42
N ALA A 623 -45.53 -8.11 -11.35
CA ALA A 623 -46.60 -7.17 -11.05
C ALA A 623 -46.64 -6.80 -9.55
N VAL A 624 -47.38 -5.74 -9.18
CA VAL A 624 -47.37 -5.19 -7.81
C VAL A 624 -48.10 -6.11 -6.83
N ASP A 625 -49.17 -6.76 -7.27
CA ASP A 625 -49.90 -7.80 -6.55
C ASP A 625 -49.06 -9.08 -6.33
N GLU A 626 -48.22 -9.46 -7.29
CA GLU A 626 -47.28 -10.58 -7.12
C GLU A 626 -46.11 -10.25 -6.17
N LEU A 627 -45.74 -8.97 -6.05
CA LEU A 627 -44.66 -8.47 -5.19
C LEU A 627 -45.15 -8.13 -3.77
N LEU A 628 -46.44 -7.91 -3.57
CA LEU A 628 -47.04 -7.68 -2.26
C LEU A 628 -47.37 -8.99 -1.53
N PRO A 629 -47.14 -9.07 -0.20
CA PRO A 629 -47.61 -10.18 0.61
C PRO A 629 -49.15 -10.23 0.62
N GLU A 630 -49.69 -11.40 0.96
CA GLU A 630 -51.10 -11.76 0.77
C GLU A 630 -52.08 -10.77 1.40
N SER A 631 -51.75 -10.22 2.57
CA SER A 631 -52.51 -9.20 3.31
C SER A 631 -52.71 -7.86 2.58
N TYR A 632 -51.91 -7.55 1.55
CA TYR A 632 -51.97 -6.30 0.78
C TYR A 632 -52.45 -6.50 -0.68
N ARG A 633 -52.67 -7.74 -1.15
CA ARG A 633 -52.97 -8.01 -2.56
C ARG A 633 -54.26 -7.39 -3.06
N ASP A 634 -55.32 -7.46 -2.25
CA ASP A 634 -56.62 -6.82 -2.55
C ASP A 634 -56.52 -5.29 -2.70
N LYS A 635 -55.41 -4.69 -2.23
CA LYS A 635 -55.10 -3.26 -2.31
C LYS A 635 -53.97 -2.94 -3.30
N ALA A 636 -53.49 -3.90 -4.10
CA ALA A 636 -52.32 -3.68 -4.96
C ALA A 636 -52.46 -2.51 -5.94
N SER A 637 -53.70 -2.17 -6.35
CA SER A 637 -54.02 -0.99 -7.16
C SER A 637 -53.82 0.36 -6.45
N GLU A 638 -53.79 0.37 -5.12
CA GLU A 638 -53.51 1.56 -4.29
C GLU A 638 -52.01 1.87 -4.22
N TYR A 639 -51.14 0.97 -4.71
CA TYR A 639 -49.68 1.05 -4.53
C TYR A 639 -48.89 1.06 -5.84
N VAL A 640 -47.76 1.77 -5.84
CA VAL A 640 -46.74 1.72 -6.90
C VAL A 640 -45.38 1.34 -6.33
N LYS A 641 -44.69 0.39 -6.95
CA LYS A 641 -43.35 -0.06 -6.52
C LYS A 641 -42.29 1.03 -6.77
N GLY A 642 -41.35 1.18 -5.84
CA GLY A 642 -40.24 2.13 -5.96
C GLY A 642 -39.26 1.77 -7.08
N THR A 643 -38.58 2.78 -7.62
CA THR A 643 -37.62 2.65 -8.73
C THR A 643 -36.16 2.88 -8.33
N ASP A 644 -35.89 3.22 -7.07
CA ASP A 644 -34.55 3.47 -6.57
C ASP A 644 -33.80 2.15 -6.30
N THR A 645 -32.52 2.11 -6.65
CA THR A 645 -31.58 1.07 -6.21
C THR A 645 -30.73 1.54 -5.03
N MET A 646 -30.13 0.61 -4.30
CA MET A 646 -29.17 0.90 -3.23
C MET A 646 -27.82 1.41 -3.78
N ASP A 647 -27.08 2.08 -2.92
CA ASP A 647 -25.68 2.44 -3.09
C ASP A 647 -24.80 1.18 -3.08
N VAL A 648 -23.84 1.06 -4.01
CA VAL A 648 -22.91 -0.08 -4.06
C VAL A 648 -21.98 -0.16 -2.85
N TRP A 649 -21.85 0.91 -2.07
CA TRP A 649 -21.23 0.85 -0.75
C TRP A 649 -22.09 0.07 0.27
N PHE A 650 -23.40 -0.01 0.08
CA PHE A 650 -24.31 -0.88 0.85
C PHE A 650 -24.23 -2.32 0.36
N ASP A 651 -24.18 -2.55 -0.96
CA ASP A 651 -23.91 -3.86 -1.55
C ASP A 651 -22.63 -4.47 -0.97
N SER A 652 -21.48 -3.84 -1.21
CA SER A 652 -20.18 -4.30 -0.70
C SER A 652 -20.12 -4.29 0.85
N GLY A 653 -20.74 -3.30 1.49
CA GLY A 653 -20.82 -3.19 2.96
C GLY A 653 -21.56 -4.37 3.61
N SER A 654 -22.61 -4.90 2.99
CA SER A 654 -23.36 -6.06 3.49
C SER A 654 -22.69 -7.42 3.26
N SER A 655 -21.50 -7.45 2.63
CA SER A 655 -20.75 -8.69 2.32
C SER A 655 -20.47 -9.58 3.53
N TRP A 656 -20.35 -9.03 4.75
CA TRP A 656 -20.15 -9.83 5.96
C TRP A 656 -21.37 -10.71 6.27
N ALA A 657 -22.61 -10.24 6.03
CA ALA A 657 -23.81 -11.04 6.22
C ALA A 657 -23.93 -12.10 5.12
N ALA A 658 -23.82 -11.67 3.86
CA ALA A 658 -23.96 -12.53 2.68
C ALA A 658 -22.89 -13.63 2.59
N VAL A 659 -21.71 -13.44 3.19
CA VAL A 659 -20.55 -14.34 3.06
C VAL A 659 -20.14 -14.96 4.40
N LEU A 660 -19.88 -14.16 5.44
CA LEU A 660 -19.27 -14.66 6.69
C LEU A 660 -20.27 -15.35 7.63
N GLU A 661 -21.54 -14.96 7.61
CA GLU A 661 -22.59 -15.63 8.39
C GLU A 661 -23.25 -16.78 7.62
N ASN A 662 -23.48 -16.61 6.31
CA ASN A 662 -24.28 -17.55 5.52
C ASN A 662 -23.51 -18.75 4.92
N ARG A 663 -22.17 -18.74 4.89
CA ARG A 663 -21.39 -19.80 4.20
C ARG A 663 -20.61 -20.69 5.16
N ASN A 664 -20.74 -22.00 4.95
CA ASN A 664 -20.06 -23.04 5.73
C ASN A 664 -18.54 -22.87 5.73
N GLY A 665 -17.91 -22.99 6.91
CA GLY A 665 -16.47 -22.89 7.08
C GLY A 665 -15.94 -21.45 7.21
N LEU A 666 -16.81 -20.45 7.28
CA LEU A 666 -16.50 -19.08 7.68
C LEU A 666 -17.08 -18.77 9.07
N SER A 667 -16.76 -17.58 9.60
CA SER A 667 -17.26 -17.07 10.88
C SER A 667 -17.26 -15.55 10.87
N PHE A 668 -18.08 -14.96 11.74
CA PHE A 668 -18.28 -13.52 11.87
C PHE A 668 -18.03 -13.06 13.33
N PRO A 669 -17.07 -12.16 13.61
CA PRO A 669 -16.23 -11.43 12.65
C PRO A 669 -15.19 -12.32 11.94
N ALA A 670 -14.64 -11.81 10.84
CA ALA A 670 -13.42 -12.32 10.22
C ALA A 670 -12.19 -11.90 11.03
N ASP A 671 -11.12 -12.71 11.03
CA ASP A 671 -9.85 -12.35 11.65
C ASP A 671 -9.26 -11.07 11.04
N LEU A 672 -9.38 -10.91 9.72
CA LEU A 672 -8.70 -9.85 8.99
C LEU A 672 -9.46 -9.32 7.76
N TYR A 673 -9.51 -7.99 7.63
CA TYR A 673 -9.74 -7.27 6.37
C TYR A 673 -8.41 -6.65 5.89
N LEU A 674 -8.17 -6.58 4.57
CA LEU A 674 -6.96 -5.97 3.99
C LEU A 674 -7.27 -5.22 2.70
N GLU A 675 -7.22 -3.89 2.68
CA GLU A 675 -7.48 -3.07 1.48
C GLU A 675 -6.67 -1.77 1.37
N GLY A 676 -6.79 -1.10 0.22
CA GLY A 676 -6.22 0.22 -0.04
C GLY A 676 -6.71 1.32 0.90
N THR A 677 -5.88 2.33 1.12
CA THR A 677 -6.12 3.43 2.06
C THR A 677 -7.39 4.25 1.77
N ASP A 678 -7.88 4.22 0.52
CA ASP A 678 -9.20 4.73 0.12
C ASP A 678 -10.37 4.09 0.88
N GLN A 679 -10.29 2.81 1.26
CA GLN A 679 -11.41 2.05 1.82
C GLN A 679 -11.85 2.47 3.23
N HIS A 680 -11.10 3.34 3.91
CA HIS A 680 -11.57 4.05 5.12
C HIS A 680 -12.81 4.94 4.86
N ARG A 681 -13.06 5.35 3.61
CA ARG A 681 -14.29 6.06 3.19
C ARG A 681 -15.28 5.15 2.43
N GLY A 682 -14.87 3.93 2.13
CA GLY A 682 -15.60 2.94 1.35
C GLY A 682 -15.88 1.69 2.18
N TRP A 683 -15.32 0.56 1.75
CA TRP A 683 -15.69 -0.76 2.23
C TRP A 683 -15.48 -1.01 3.73
N PHE A 684 -14.40 -0.48 4.33
CA PHE A 684 -14.18 -0.63 5.78
C PHE A 684 -15.31 0.04 6.57
N GLN A 685 -15.65 1.28 6.21
CA GLN A 685 -16.64 2.06 6.92
C GLN A 685 -18.08 1.57 6.64
N SER A 686 -18.41 1.20 5.41
CA SER A 686 -19.75 0.67 5.11
C SER A 686 -19.98 -0.72 5.73
N SER A 687 -18.96 -1.58 5.76
CA SER A 687 -19.01 -2.85 6.50
C SER A 687 -19.16 -2.62 8.00
N LEU A 688 -18.38 -1.71 8.59
CA LEU A 688 -18.49 -1.35 10.01
C LEU A 688 -19.90 -0.85 10.36
N LEU A 689 -20.41 0.14 9.62
CA LEU A 689 -21.70 0.79 9.95
C LEU A 689 -22.87 -0.18 9.82
N THR A 690 -22.92 -0.99 8.75
CA THR A 690 -23.98 -2.01 8.59
C THR A 690 -23.88 -3.11 9.66
N SER A 691 -22.68 -3.61 9.97
CA SER A 691 -22.44 -4.63 10.99
C SER A 691 -22.76 -4.15 12.41
N VAL A 692 -22.41 -2.90 12.76
CA VAL A 692 -22.74 -2.34 14.08
C VAL A 692 -24.23 -2.04 14.20
N ALA A 693 -24.86 -1.42 13.18
CA ALA A 693 -26.30 -1.14 13.18
C ALA A 693 -27.15 -2.41 13.34
N THR A 694 -26.74 -3.52 12.74
CA THR A 694 -27.48 -4.81 12.80
C THR A 694 -27.07 -5.67 13.99
N LYS A 695 -25.77 -5.95 14.17
CA LYS A 695 -25.22 -6.95 15.10
C LYS A 695 -24.45 -6.37 16.30
N GLY A 696 -24.25 -5.06 16.37
CA GLY A 696 -23.60 -4.38 17.50
C GLY A 696 -22.07 -4.58 17.62
N LYS A 697 -21.40 -5.10 16.58
CA LYS A 697 -19.94 -5.33 16.54
C LYS A 697 -19.35 -5.03 15.17
N ALA A 698 -18.04 -4.82 15.10
CA ALA A 698 -17.31 -4.76 13.83
C ALA A 698 -17.32 -6.14 13.12
N PRO A 699 -17.25 -6.17 11.77
CA PRO A 699 -17.21 -7.43 11.01
C PRO A 699 -15.80 -8.02 10.89
N TYR A 700 -14.79 -7.34 11.44
CA TYR A 700 -13.39 -7.71 11.44
C TYR A 700 -12.78 -7.56 12.84
N SER A 701 -11.82 -8.42 13.19
CA SER A 701 -10.99 -8.28 14.40
C SER A 701 -9.71 -7.46 14.15
N GLY A 702 -9.19 -7.48 12.92
CA GLY A 702 -8.04 -6.67 12.50
C GLY A 702 -8.22 -6.08 11.10
N VAL A 703 -7.56 -4.93 10.86
CA VAL A 703 -7.51 -4.28 9.55
C VAL A 703 -6.07 -3.96 9.19
N ILE A 704 -5.62 -4.46 8.05
CA ILE A 704 -4.40 -4.00 7.38
C ILE A 704 -4.81 -3.01 6.29
N THR A 705 -4.08 -1.89 6.17
CA THR A 705 -4.25 -0.97 5.04
C THR A 705 -2.95 -0.71 4.29
N HIS A 706 -3.05 -0.51 2.98
CA HIS A 706 -1.91 -0.20 2.11
C HIS A 706 -2.09 1.10 1.31
N GLY A 707 -0.98 1.76 0.97
CA GLY A 707 -0.98 2.91 0.06
C GLY A 707 -1.27 2.56 -1.39
N PHE A 708 -1.20 3.57 -2.25
CA PHE A 708 -1.34 3.44 -3.70
C PHE A 708 -0.04 2.98 -4.36
N VAL A 709 -0.16 2.43 -5.57
CA VAL A 709 1.01 2.17 -6.43
C VAL A 709 1.19 3.35 -7.39
N LEU A 710 2.39 3.92 -7.39
CA LEU A 710 2.84 5.01 -8.24
C LEU A 710 3.93 4.53 -9.21
N ASP A 711 4.23 5.32 -10.25
CA ASP A 711 5.35 5.03 -11.14
C ASP A 711 6.72 5.24 -10.44
N GLU A 712 7.82 4.89 -11.11
CA GLU A 712 9.19 5.05 -10.57
C GLU A 712 9.63 6.52 -10.34
N LYS A 713 8.78 7.50 -10.63
CA LYS A 713 8.97 8.94 -10.35
C LYS A 713 8.05 9.46 -9.24
N GLY A 714 7.18 8.61 -8.68
CA GLY A 714 6.17 9.00 -7.69
C GLY A 714 4.94 9.70 -8.28
N LEU A 715 4.67 9.52 -9.58
CA LEU A 715 3.47 10.05 -10.23
C LEU A 715 2.35 9.00 -10.25
N LYS A 716 1.10 9.46 -10.15
CA LYS A 716 -0.09 8.62 -10.32
C LYS A 716 -0.11 8.07 -11.75
N MET A 717 -0.26 6.75 -11.87
CA MET A 717 -0.31 6.09 -13.18
C MET A 717 -1.58 6.48 -13.96
N SER A 718 -1.41 6.85 -15.23
CA SER A 718 -2.54 7.18 -16.13
C SER A 718 -2.19 6.93 -17.60
N LYS A 719 -3.19 6.51 -18.40
CA LYS A 719 -2.99 6.18 -19.81
C LYS A 719 -2.52 7.39 -20.65
N SER A 720 -2.88 8.61 -20.25
CA SER A 720 -2.46 9.87 -20.89
C SER A 720 -0.99 10.24 -20.62
N LEU A 721 -0.41 9.86 -19.48
CA LEU A 721 1.01 10.05 -19.17
C LEU A 721 1.90 8.92 -19.71
N GLY A 722 1.32 7.83 -20.23
CA GLY A 722 2.06 6.67 -20.73
C GLY A 722 2.82 5.87 -19.66
N ASN A 723 2.66 6.21 -18.38
CA ASN A 723 3.41 5.65 -17.24
C ASN A 723 2.74 4.43 -16.58
N VAL A 724 1.72 3.84 -17.23
CA VAL A 724 0.99 2.68 -16.67
C VAL A 724 1.83 1.41 -16.76
N VAL A 725 2.11 0.81 -15.60
CA VAL A 725 2.67 -0.54 -15.52
C VAL A 725 1.52 -1.55 -15.39
N ASP A 726 1.51 -2.55 -16.26
CA ASP A 726 0.52 -3.63 -16.28
C ASP A 726 1.10 -4.91 -15.61
N PRO A 727 0.42 -5.49 -14.58
CA PRO A 727 0.83 -6.74 -13.97
C PRO A 727 1.02 -7.90 -14.96
N ARG A 728 0.18 -8.00 -16.00
CA ARG A 728 0.25 -9.09 -16.98
C ARG A 728 1.53 -8.99 -17.82
N THR A 729 1.86 -7.79 -18.29
CA THR A 729 3.10 -7.48 -19.01
C THR A 729 4.36 -7.74 -18.18
N ILE A 730 4.33 -7.60 -16.85
CA ILE A 730 5.46 -8.03 -15.99
C ILE A 730 5.64 -9.56 -16.05
N ILE A 731 4.53 -10.29 -15.95
CA ILE A 731 4.54 -11.75 -15.82
C ILE A 731 4.84 -12.42 -17.16
N GLU A 732 4.07 -12.12 -18.20
CA GLU A 732 4.16 -12.74 -19.54
C GLU A 732 5.20 -12.05 -20.44
N GLY A 733 5.65 -10.86 -20.05
CA GLY A 733 6.49 -9.99 -20.86
C GLY A 733 5.70 -9.20 -21.90
N GLY A 734 6.34 -8.18 -22.48
CA GLY A 734 5.77 -7.36 -23.53
C GLY A 734 6.03 -7.90 -24.94
N LYS A 735 5.56 -7.15 -25.95
CA LYS A 735 5.82 -7.43 -27.37
C LYS A 735 7.32 -7.40 -27.72
N ASN A 736 8.09 -6.55 -27.04
CA ASN A 736 9.53 -6.55 -27.08
C ASN A 736 10.09 -7.12 -25.76
N GLN A 737 10.66 -8.33 -25.82
CA GLN A 737 11.20 -9.03 -24.65
C GLN A 737 12.57 -8.48 -24.19
N GLU A 738 13.23 -7.60 -24.96
CA GLU A 738 14.45 -6.91 -24.49
C GLU A 738 14.13 -5.71 -23.59
N GLU A 739 13.03 -5.00 -23.88
CA GLU A 739 12.53 -3.86 -23.09
C GLU A 739 11.65 -4.32 -21.91
N ALA A 740 10.78 -5.30 -22.17
CA ALA A 740 9.85 -5.87 -21.19
C ALA A 740 9.93 -7.41 -21.22
N PRO A 741 10.99 -8.02 -20.64
CA PRO A 741 11.08 -9.48 -20.55
C PRO A 741 10.01 -10.06 -19.62
N SER A 742 9.60 -11.30 -19.86
CA SER A 742 8.84 -12.09 -18.88
C SER A 742 9.66 -12.27 -17.60
N TYR A 743 9.21 -11.63 -16.51
CA TYR A 743 9.81 -11.78 -15.18
C TYR A 743 9.16 -12.94 -14.39
N GLY A 744 7.90 -13.25 -14.67
CA GLY A 744 7.08 -14.18 -13.89
C GLY A 744 6.38 -13.55 -12.69
N ALA A 745 5.40 -14.28 -12.15
CA ALA A 745 4.64 -13.92 -10.96
C ALA A 745 5.54 -13.84 -9.73
N ASP A 746 6.51 -14.73 -9.56
CA ASP A 746 7.38 -14.69 -8.37
C ASP A 746 8.22 -13.40 -8.25
N VAL A 747 8.58 -12.77 -9.38
CA VAL A 747 9.29 -11.47 -9.34
C VAL A 747 8.35 -10.31 -9.01
N LEU A 748 7.09 -10.36 -9.46
CA LEU A 748 6.04 -9.43 -9.06
C LEU A 748 5.73 -9.56 -7.55
N ARG A 749 5.67 -10.79 -7.04
CA ARG A 749 5.47 -11.08 -5.61
C ARG A 749 6.68 -10.67 -4.77
N LEU A 750 7.90 -10.85 -5.29
CA LEU A 750 9.11 -10.35 -4.64
C LEU A 750 9.07 -8.82 -4.51
N TRP A 751 8.63 -8.10 -5.54
CA TRP A 751 8.41 -6.65 -5.46
C TRP A 751 7.41 -6.29 -4.34
N VAL A 752 6.24 -6.94 -4.28
CA VAL A 752 5.25 -6.73 -3.20
C VAL A 752 5.86 -6.96 -1.82
N SER A 753 6.66 -8.03 -1.65
CA SER A 753 7.34 -8.29 -0.38
C SER A 753 8.50 -7.34 -0.06
N SER A 754 8.99 -6.55 -1.03
CA SER A 754 10.17 -5.69 -0.86
C SER A 754 9.85 -4.26 -0.41
N VAL A 755 8.59 -3.85 -0.55
CA VAL A 755 8.11 -2.49 -0.26
C VAL A 755 7.45 -2.42 1.11
N ASP A 756 7.64 -1.30 1.81
CA ASP A 756 6.76 -0.94 2.93
C ASP A 756 5.43 -0.46 2.34
N TYR A 757 4.42 -1.32 2.36
CA TYR A 757 3.11 -1.06 1.75
C TYR A 757 2.27 -0.08 2.57
N THR A 758 2.70 0.33 3.77
CA THR A 758 1.92 1.21 4.66
C THR A 758 1.83 2.65 4.13
N GLY A 759 2.80 3.05 3.29
CA GLY A 759 2.76 4.25 2.46
C GLY A 759 2.56 3.94 0.97
N ASP A 760 2.59 4.97 0.12
CA ASP A 760 2.56 4.80 -1.34
C ASP A 760 3.85 4.15 -1.86
N VAL A 761 3.72 3.18 -2.77
CA VAL A 761 4.82 2.33 -3.25
C VAL A 761 5.13 2.53 -4.72
N LEU A 762 6.41 2.45 -5.09
CA LEU A 762 6.90 2.73 -6.44
C LEU A 762 7.09 1.45 -7.27
N VAL A 763 6.73 1.48 -8.56
CA VAL A 763 7.04 0.41 -9.51
C VAL A 763 7.51 0.95 -10.87
N GLY A 764 8.46 0.27 -11.49
CA GLY A 764 8.97 0.61 -12.81
C GLY A 764 10.10 -0.31 -13.28
N PRO A 765 10.57 -0.17 -14.54
CA PRO A 765 11.55 -1.07 -15.14
C PRO A 765 12.89 -1.16 -14.40
N GLN A 766 13.31 -0.13 -13.65
CA GLN A 766 14.51 -0.26 -12.81
C GLN A 766 14.28 -1.18 -11.61
N VAL A 767 13.14 -1.04 -10.92
CA VAL A 767 12.78 -1.83 -9.73
C VAL A 767 12.62 -3.31 -10.10
N LEU A 768 11.91 -3.60 -11.19
CA LEU A 768 11.68 -4.98 -11.66
C LEU A 768 12.98 -5.69 -12.06
N ARG A 769 13.92 -4.99 -12.70
CA ARG A 769 15.27 -5.52 -12.98
C ARG A 769 16.02 -5.84 -11.69
N GLN A 770 15.94 -4.99 -10.66
CA GLN A 770 16.56 -5.27 -9.35
C GLN A 770 15.95 -6.52 -8.69
N MET A 771 14.61 -6.66 -8.69
CA MET A 771 13.94 -7.84 -8.12
C MET A 771 14.29 -9.12 -8.86
N SER A 772 14.28 -9.11 -10.19
CA SER A 772 14.73 -10.23 -11.03
C SER A 772 16.17 -10.65 -10.70
N ASP A 773 17.05 -9.68 -10.48
CA ASP A 773 18.46 -9.94 -10.17
C ASP A 773 18.69 -10.44 -8.73
N ILE A 774 17.74 -10.24 -7.80
CA ILE A 774 17.73 -10.81 -6.44
C ILE A 774 17.13 -12.22 -6.47
N TYR A 775 15.97 -12.40 -7.13
CA TYR A 775 15.35 -13.70 -7.39
C TYR A 775 16.35 -14.69 -8.02
N ARG A 776 17.09 -14.24 -9.04
CA ARG A 776 18.15 -15.00 -9.71
C ARG A 776 19.31 -15.39 -8.78
N LYS A 777 19.64 -14.57 -7.78
CA LYS A 777 20.66 -14.91 -6.76
C LYS A 777 20.12 -15.97 -5.80
N LEU A 778 18.91 -15.79 -5.28
CA LEU A 778 18.25 -16.75 -4.39
C LEU A 778 18.06 -18.13 -5.06
N ARG A 779 17.58 -18.17 -6.31
CA ARG A 779 17.52 -19.40 -7.11
C ARG A 779 18.89 -20.04 -7.32
N GLY A 780 19.95 -19.23 -7.44
CA GLY A 780 21.34 -19.70 -7.48
C GLY A 780 21.81 -20.35 -6.17
N THR A 781 21.47 -19.75 -5.03
CA THR A 781 21.71 -20.28 -3.68
C THR A 781 20.99 -21.62 -3.47
N LEU A 782 19.70 -21.69 -3.81
CA LEU A 782 18.89 -22.92 -3.72
C LEU A 782 19.40 -24.02 -4.67
N ARG A 783 19.83 -23.67 -5.89
CA ARG A 783 20.47 -24.62 -6.81
C ARG A 783 21.80 -25.17 -6.26
N PHE A 784 22.59 -24.35 -5.56
CA PHE A 784 23.83 -24.83 -4.93
C PHE A 784 23.53 -25.86 -3.84
N LEU A 785 22.52 -25.62 -3.00
CA LEU A 785 22.06 -26.58 -1.99
C LEU A 785 21.63 -27.89 -2.63
N LEU A 786 20.63 -27.87 -3.53
CA LEU A 786 20.15 -29.04 -4.27
C LEU A 786 21.27 -29.86 -4.90
N GLY A 787 22.17 -29.19 -5.63
CA GLY A 787 23.25 -29.88 -6.36
C GLY A 787 24.25 -30.60 -5.46
N ASN A 788 24.46 -30.12 -4.22
CA ASN A 788 25.37 -30.73 -3.25
C ASN A 788 24.70 -31.82 -2.39
N LEU A 789 23.41 -32.09 -2.59
CA LEU A 789 22.63 -33.09 -1.83
C LEU A 789 22.23 -34.31 -2.66
N HIS A 790 22.72 -34.41 -3.91
CA HIS A 790 22.32 -35.44 -4.88
C HIS A 790 22.70 -36.88 -4.50
N ASP A 791 23.57 -37.08 -3.51
CA ASP A 791 23.92 -38.38 -2.91
C ASP A 791 23.66 -38.42 -1.39
N TRP A 792 22.97 -37.41 -0.85
CA TRP A 792 22.63 -37.35 0.56
C TRP A 792 21.39 -38.21 0.86
N LYS A 793 21.30 -38.66 2.11
CA LYS A 793 20.18 -39.42 2.65
C LYS A 793 20.02 -39.07 4.13
N ALA A 794 18.83 -39.28 4.69
CA ALA A 794 18.60 -39.14 6.13
C ALA A 794 19.54 -40.01 6.98
N GLU A 795 19.86 -41.22 6.52
CA GLU A 795 20.86 -42.15 7.11
C GLU A 795 22.27 -41.51 7.29
N ASN A 796 22.61 -40.49 6.49
CA ASN A 796 23.90 -39.81 6.51
C ASN A 796 23.91 -38.55 7.41
N ALA A 797 22.87 -38.31 8.20
CA ALA A 797 22.78 -37.15 9.08
C ALA A 797 23.74 -37.26 10.28
N ILE A 798 24.48 -36.20 10.57
CA ILE A 798 25.41 -36.12 11.72
C ILE A 798 24.73 -35.43 12.91
N ALA A 799 24.96 -35.93 14.12
CA ALA A 799 24.37 -35.38 15.34
C ALA A 799 24.95 -33.99 15.68
N TYR A 800 24.16 -33.11 16.30
CA TYR A 800 24.54 -31.70 16.51
C TYR A 800 25.86 -31.53 17.29
N ASP A 801 26.10 -32.32 18.34
CA ASP A 801 27.33 -32.23 19.15
C ASP A 801 28.57 -32.71 18.41
N GLU A 802 28.39 -33.52 17.37
CA GLU A 802 29.48 -33.98 16.50
C GLU A 802 29.78 -32.97 15.38
N LEU A 803 28.86 -32.05 15.07
CA LEU A 803 29.07 -31.09 13.99
C LEU A 803 30.28 -30.18 14.29
N PRO A 804 31.11 -29.87 13.27
CA PRO A 804 32.11 -28.79 13.33
C PRO A 804 31.54 -27.49 13.89
N GLU A 805 32.35 -26.67 14.56
CA GLU A 805 31.90 -25.37 15.09
C GLU A 805 31.34 -24.44 13.99
N ILE A 806 31.92 -24.47 12.78
CA ILE A 806 31.41 -23.74 11.62
C ILE A 806 30.03 -24.23 11.15
N ASP A 807 29.72 -25.51 11.39
CA ASP A 807 28.43 -26.12 11.06
C ASP A 807 27.38 -25.83 12.15
N GLN A 808 27.78 -25.87 13.43
CA GLN A 808 26.92 -25.46 14.55
C GLN A 808 26.55 -23.97 14.47
N HIS A 809 27.52 -23.10 14.20
CA HIS A 809 27.31 -21.66 14.01
C HIS A 809 26.41 -21.37 12.78
N ALA A 810 26.57 -22.11 11.68
CA ALA A 810 25.69 -21.96 10.51
C ALA A 810 24.22 -22.34 10.83
N LEU A 811 23.98 -23.35 11.68
CA LEU A 811 22.64 -23.68 12.17
C LEU A 811 22.07 -22.62 13.11
N PHE A 812 22.88 -22.06 14.03
CA PHE A 812 22.47 -20.90 14.84
C PHE A 812 22.06 -19.69 13.98
N GLN A 813 22.83 -19.38 12.93
CA GLN A 813 22.51 -18.30 12.00
C GLN A 813 21.20 -18.56 11.25
N LEU A 814 20.99 -19.78 10.75
CA LEU A 814 19.74 -20.18 10.08
C LEU A 814 18.53 -20.04 11.01
N GLU A 815 18.64 -20.54 12.24
CA GLU A 815 17.53 -20.54 13.20
C GLU A 815 17.16 -19.12 13.64
N SER A 816 18.18 -18.28 13.87
CA SER A 816 18.00 -16.85 14.10
C SER A 816 17.31 -16.15 12.93
N VAL A 817 17.63 -16.52 11.68
CA VAL A 817 16.98 -16.01 10.47
C VAL A 817 15.52 -16.48 10.35
N VAL A 818 15.24 -17.76 10.62
CA VAL A 818 13.87 -18.32 10.61
C VAL A 818 13.00 -17.61 11.66
N LYS A 819 13.51 -17.40 12.88
CA LYS A 819 12.82 -16.66 13.95
C LYS A 819 12.50 -15.22 13.54
N ASN A 820 13.49 -14.45 13.10
CA ASN A 820 13.30 -13.06 12.66
C ASN A 820 12.32 -12.93 11.48
N ILE A 821 12.29 -13.93 10.59
CA ILE A 821 11.33 -14.00 9.48
C ILE A 821 9.91 -14.31 10.00
N LYS A 822 9.74 -15.24 10.96
CA LYS A 822 8.44 -15.50 11.61
C LYS A 822 7.89 -14.25 12.30
N GLU A 823 8.69 -13.58 13.12
CA GLU A 823 8.32 -12.32 13.77
C GLU A 823 7.90 -11.24 12.76
N SER A 824 8.56 -11.20 11.59
CA SER A 824 8.21 -10.29 10.49
C SER A 824 6.95 -10.70 9.72
N TYR A 825 6.59 -11.99 9.66
CA TYR A 825 5.29 -12.44 9.15
C TYR A 825 4.16 -12.14 10.12
N ASP A 826 4.34 -12.42 11.42
CA ASP A 826 3.34 -12.20 12.48
C ASP A 826 3.04 -10.71 12.70
N SER A 827 3.99 -9.82 12.40
CA SER A 827 3.82 -8.36 12.40
C SER A 827 3.49 -7.77 11.01
N TYR A 828 3.30 -8.61 9.99
CA TYR A 828 3.02 -8.24 8.60
C TYR A 828 4.08 -7.35 7.92
N GLN A 829 5.31 -7.28 8.44
CA GLN A 829 6.40 -6.43 7.95
C GLN A 829 7.24 -7.12 6.86
N PHE A 830 6.61 -7.49 5.75
CA PHE A 830 7.22 -8.33 4.69
C PHE A 830 8.54 -7.75 4.12
N PHE A 831 8.70 -6.43 4.08
CA PHE A 831 9.95 -5.78 3.63
C PHE A 831 11.18 -6.18 4.47
N LYS A 832 11.00 -6.51 5.76
CA LYS A 832 12.07 -7.06 6.60
C LYS A 832 12.45 -8.46 6.14
N ILE A 833 11.47 -9.31 5.83
CA ILE A 833 11.69 -10.68 5.32
C ILE A 833 12.53 -10.64 4.04
N PHE A 834 12.17 -9.76 3.09
CA PHE A 834 12.95 -9.52 1.88
C PHE A 834 14.41 -9.14 2.18
N GLN A 835 14.63 -8.17 3.08
CA GLN A 835 15.98 -7.73 3.47
C GLN A 835 16.80 -8.84 4.14
N ILE A 836 16.19 -9.61 5.06
CA ILE A 836 16.81 -10.72 5.76
C ILE A 836 17.23 -11.82 4.77
N ILE A 837 16.32 -12.27 3.90
CA ILE A 837 16.61 -13.29 2.88
C ILE A 837 17.70 -12.80 1.91
N GLN A 838 17.62 -11.55 1.45
CA GLN A 838 18.60 -10.97 0.54
C GLN A 838 20.00 -10.94 1.17
N ARG A 839 20.11 -10.54 2.44
CA ARG A 839 21.37 -10.57 3.19
C ARG A 839 21.87 -12.01 3.33
N PHE A 840 21.07 -12.89 3.93
CA PHE A 840 21.46 -14.26 4.29
C PHE A 840 21.91 -15.08 3.08
N ALA A 841 21.14 -15.05 1.99
CA ALA A 841 21.45 -15.80 0.78
C ALA A 841 22.72 -15.31 0.04
N ILE A 842 23.10 -14.03 0.21
CA ILE A 842 24.24 -13.42 -0.49
C ILE A 842 25.50 -13.37 0.39
N VAL A 843 25.39 -12.81 1.59
CA VAL A 843 26.51 -12.52 2.50
C VAL A 843 26.89 -13.79 3.26
N ASP A 844 26.01 -14.22 4.15
CA ASP A 844 26.27 -15.26 5.15
C ASP A 844 26.44 -16.64 4.44
N LEU A 845 25.58 -16.97 3.47
CA LEU A 845 25.68 -18.18 2.66
C LEU A 845 26.64 -18.05 1.46
N SER A 846 26.30 -17.26 0.43
CA SER A 846 27.02 -17.33 -0.85
C SER A 846 28.44 -16.76 -0.84
N ASN A 847 28.77 -15.80 0.02
CA ASN A 847 30.11 -15.20 0.10
C ASN A 847 30.97 -15.79 1.24
N PHE A 848 30.37 -16.47 2.21
CA PHE A 848 31.05 -17.15 3.32
C PHE A 848 30.83 -18.65 3.30
N TYR A 849 29.75 -19.17 3.90
CA TYR A 849 29.64 -20.60 4.24
C TYR A 849 29.75 -21.51 3.01
N PHE A 850 29.08 -21.18 1.90
CA PHE A 850 29.17 -21.94 0.66
C PHE A 850 30.52 -21.82 -0.05
N ASP A 851 31.32 -20.79 0.22
CA ASP A 851 32.65 -20.63 -0.39
C ASP A 851 33.70 -21.48 0.31
N VAL A 852 33.63 -21.53 1.65
CA VAL A 852 34.42 -22.45 2.48
C VAL A 852 34.01 -23.92 2.24
N ALA A 853 32.71 -24.20 2.19
CA ALA A 853 32.18 -25.56 2.06
C ALA A 853 32.59 -26.29 0.78
N LYS A 854 32.85 -25.57 -0.34
CA LYS A 854 33.25 -26.18 -1.63
C LYS A 854 34.44 -27.12 -1.53
N ASP A 855 35.42 -26.81 -0.68
CA ASP A 855 36.59 -27.66 -0.50
C ASP A 855 36.18 -29.02 0.07
N ARG A 856 35.47 -29.08 1.21
CA ARG A 856 35.03 -30.35 1.81
C ARG A 856 33.94 -31.08 1.01
N LEU A 857 33.05 -30.35 0.32
CA LEU A 857 32.01 -30.93 -0.54
C LEU A 857 32.59 -31.62 -1.79
N TYR A 858 33.52 -30.95 -2.49
CA TYR A 858 34.02 -31.43 -3.79
C TYR A 858 35.29 -32.30 -3.67
N VAL A 859 36.16 -31.99 -2.70
CA VAL A 859 37.47 -32.63 -2.50
C VAL A 859 37.43 -33.69 -1.39
N GLY A 860 36.42 -33.67 -0.52
CA GLY A 860 36.19 -34.76 0.45
C GLY A 860 36.03 -36.12 -0.23
N GLY A 861 36.15 -37.20 0.57
CA GLY A 861 35.64 -38.50 0.15
C GLY A 861 34.11 -38.49 0.22
N ALA A 862 33.43 -39.24 -0.66
CA ALA A 862 31.96 -39.25 -0.73
C ALA A 862 31.31 -39.56 0.64
N SER A 863 31.89 -40.51 1.38
CA SER A 863 31.52 -40.92 2.74
C SER A 863 32.25 -40.17 3.86
N SER A 864 33.14 -39.21 3.56
CA SER A 864 33.98 -38.58 4.59
C SER A 864 33.16 -37.71 5.54
N PHE A 865 33.47 -37.80 6.83
CA PHE A 865 32.77 -37.12 7.93
C PHE A 865 32.52 -35.62 7.66
N THR A 866 33.55 -34.85 7.29
CA THR A 866 33.43 -33.41 7.04
C THR A 866 32.59 -33.06 5.80
N ARG A 867 32.36 -34.02 4.89
CA ARG A 867 31.39 -33.87 3.79
C ARG A 867 29.97 -34.15 4.27
N ARG A 868 29.76 -35.21 5.08
CA ARG A 868 28.43 -35.55 5.62
C ARG A 868 27.92 -34.55 6.68
N SER A 869 28.80 -33.99 7.52
CA SER A 869 28.45 -32.89 8.44
C SER A 869 27.93 -31.69 7.65
N CYS A 870 28.68 -31.29 6.62
CA CYS A 870 28.31 -30.18 5.75
C CYS A 870 26.97 -30.44 5.05
N GLN A 871 26.78 -31.62 4.43
CA GLN A 871 25.53 -31.97 3.76
C GLN A 871 24.33 -32.02 4.73
N THR A 872 24.52 -32.46 5.98
CA THR A 872 23.48 -32.39 7.02
C THR A 872 23.00 -30.95 7.20
N VAL A 873 23.94 -30.01 7.35
CA VAL A 873 23.63 -28.58 7.47
C VAL A 873 23.03 -28.00 6.18
N LEU A 874 23.50 -28.41 4.99
CA LEU A 874 22.91 -27.97 3.72
C LEU A 874 21.47 -28.48 3.52
N ALA A 875 21.15 -29.70 3.97
CA ALA A 875 19.79 -30.26 3.88
C ALA A 875 18.81 -29.48 4.76
N VAL A 876 19.21 -29.18 6.01
CA VAL A 876 18.43 -28.31 6.91
C VAL A 876 18.25 -26.91 6.32
N HIS A 877 19.32 -26.29 5.82
CA HIS A 877 19.26 -24.98 5.15
C HIS A 877 18.28 -24.98 3.97
N LEU A 878 18.31 -26.02 3.13
CA LEU A 878 17.42 -26.12 1.98
C LEU A 878 15.96 -26.19 2.42
N LEU A 879 15.62 -27.10 3.32
CA LEU A 879 14.26 -27.30 3.80
C LEU A 879 13.72 -26.05 4.50
N SER A 880 14.47 -25.47 5.44
CA SER A 880 14.03 -24.28 6.18
C SER A 880 13.89 -23.05 5.28
N ILE A 881 14.87 -22.77 4.38
CA ILE A 881 14.76 -21.61 3.48
C ILE A 881 13.57 -21.76 2.54
N VAL A 882 13.38 -22.93 1.92
CA VAL A 882 12.27 -23.17 0.99
C VAL A 882 10.91 -22.96 1.66
N ARG A 883 10.75 -23.42 2.91
CA ARG A 883 9.51 -23.28 3.68
C ARG A 883 9.23 -21.82 4.07
N VAL A 884 10.21 -21.05 4.54
CA VAL A 884 9.97 -19.64 4.94
C VAL A 884 9.77 -18.69 3.75
N ILE A 885 10.30 -19.01 2.56
CA ILE A 885 10.04 -18.21 1.34
C ILE A 885 8.73 -18.58 0.64
N ALA A 886 8.16 -19.77 0.87
CA ALA A 886 7.01 -20.28 0.13
C ALA A 886 5.79 -19.34 0.09
N PRO A 887 5.40 -18.61 1.16
CA PRO A 887 4.30 -17.65 1.08
C PRO A 887 4.55 -16.50 0.08
N ILE A 888 5.79 -16.04 -0.05
CA ILE A 888 6.17 -14.96 -0.96
C ILE A 888 6.47 -15.49 -2.38
N LEU A 889 7.24 -16.57 -2.49
CA LEU A 889 7.74 -17.14 -3.75
C LEU A 889 7.26 -18.60 -3.92
N PRO A 890 5.93 -18.84 -4.06
CA PRO A 890 5.38 -20.18 -4.02
C PRO A 890 5.84 -21.03 -5.22
N HIS A 891 6.06 -20.43 -6.39
CA HIS A 891 6.49 -21.19 -7.57
C HIS A 891 7.97 -21.61 -7.46
N LEU A 892 8.86 -20.74 -6.97
CA LEU A 892 10.27 -21.08 -6.70
C LEU A 892 10.40 -22.12 -5.58
N ALA A 893 9.59 -21.98 -4.52
CA ALA A 893 9.59 -22.94 -3.41
C ALA A 893 9.15 -24.33 -3.86
N GLU A 894 8.05 -24.42 -4.62
CA GLU A 894 7.56 -25.68 -5.18
C GLU A 894 8.52 -26.25 -6.24
N ASP A 895 9.06 -25.42 -7.14
CA ASP A 895 10.03 -25.90 -8.15
C ASP A 895 11.31 -26.48 -7.51
N VAL A 896 11.69 -26.00 -6.33
CA VAL A 896 12.76 -26.61 -5.52
C VAL A 896 12.29 -27.88 -4.83
N TRP A 897 11.07 -27.91 -4.28
CA TRP A 897 10.49 -29.08 -3.62
C TRP A 897 10.37 -30.27 -4.58
N GLN A 898 9.82 -30.04 -5.77
CA GLN A 898 9.71 -31.02 -6.86
C GLN A 898 11.06 -31.41 -7.51
N ASN A 899 12.18 -30.87 -7.01
CA ASN A 899 13.55 -31.24 -7.40
C ASN A 899 14.39 -31.76 -6.21
N LEU A 900 13.80 -31.99 -5.03
CA LEU A 900 14.51 -32.55 -3.88
C LEU A 900 15.09 -33.95 -4.22
N PRO A 901 16.38 -34.22 -3.93
CA PRO A 901 16.99 -35.53 -4.19
C PRO A 901 16.66 -36.59 -3.12
N PHE A 902 15.74 -36.29 -2.20
CA PHE A 902 15.31 -37.14 -1.09
C PHE A 902 13.87 -36.80 -0.68
N ASN A 903 13.18 -37.74 -0.05
CA ASN A 903 11.83 -37.53 0.47
C ASN A 903 11.88 -36.74 1.79
N TYR A 904 10.91 -35.86 2.02
CA TYR A 904 10.68 -35.22 3.32
C TYR A 904 9.43 -35.80 3.97
N ASN A 905 9.62 -36.51 5.07
CA ASN A 905 8.53 -36.98 5.92
C ASN A 905 8.24 -35.93 6.99
N ILE A 906 6.96 -35.69 7.25
CA ILE A 906 6.47 -34.79 8.29
C ILE A 906 6.46 -35.50 9.65
N ASP A 907 5.94 -36.73 9.61
CA ASP A 907 5.71 -37.68 10.70
C ASP A 907 5.97 -39.09 10.11
N ASP A 908 6.12 -40.17 10.91
CA ASP A 908 6.59 -41.49 10.43
C ASP A 908 5.78 -42.12 9.27
N THR A 909 4.51 -41.73 9.09
CA THR A 909 3.61 -42.22 8.03
C THR A 909 3.46 -41.26 6.85
N ASP A 910 3.83 -39.99 7.00
CA ASP A 910 3.30 -38.90 6.17
C ASP A 910 4.40 -38.17 5.40
N MET A 911 4.49 -38.43 4.10
CA MET A 911 5.39 -37.72 3.18
C MET A 911 4.74 -36.41 2.67
N ALA A 912 5.50 -35.32 2.64
CA ALA A 912 5.07 -34.06 2.03
C ALA A 912 5.44 -34.04 0.54
N ILE A 913 4.46 -34.22 -0.33
CA ILE A 913 4.58 -34.19 -1.79
C ILE A 913 4.71 -32.75 -2.28
N PHE A 914 4.06 -31.80 -1.61
CA PHE A 914 4.08 -30.37 -1.92
C PHE A 914 4.66 -29.54 -0.78
N VAL A 915 5.30 -28.41 -1.09
CA VAL A 915 5.97 -27.57 -0.07
C VAL A 915 5.02 -27.11 1.05
N PHE A 916 3.75 -26.88 0.73
CA PHE A 916 2.75 -26.42 1.71
C PHE A 916 2.23 -27.51 2.65
N GLU A 917 2.46 -28.79 2.34
CA GLU A 917 2.14 -29.90 3.26
C GLU A 917 3.17 -30.01 4.40
N SER A 918 4.36 -29.45 4.22
CA SER A 918 5.49 -29.62 5.14
C SER A 918 5.36 -28.89 6.50
N LYS A 919 4.31 -28.08 6.72
CA LYS A 919 4.14 -27.17 7.88
C LYS A 919 5.27 -26.11 7.96
N TRP A 920 5.15 -25.11 8.83
CA TRP A 920 6.23 -24.16 9.13
C TRP A 920 7.41 -24.84 9.87
N PRO A 921 8.68 -24.41 9.69
CA PRO A 921 9.80 -24.95 10.46
C PRO A 921 9.59 -24.79 11.97
N ALA A 922 9.71 -25.88 12.72
CA ALA A 922 9.64 -25.85 14.18
C ALA A 922 10.90 -25.20 14.75
N VAL A 923 10.75 -24.39 15.81
CA VAL A 923 11.87 -23.65 16.43
C VAL A 923 12.83 -24.61 17.12
N ASN A 924 14.12 -24.48 16.82
CA ASN A 924 15.16 -25.30 17.43
C ASN A 924 15.93 -24.52 18.52
N GLU A 925 15.37 -24.51 19.74
CA GLU A 925 15.95 -23.85 20.90
C GLU A 925 17.40 -24.29 21.19
N ARG A 926 17.77 -25.52 20.84
CA ARG A 926 19.15 -26.03 20.99
C ARG A 926 20.13 -25.33 20.03
N TRP A 927 19.70 -24.97 18.82
CA TRP A 927 20.52 -24.19 17.90
C TRP A 927 20.57 -22.71 18.29
N LEU A 928 19.50 -22.17 18.89
CA LEU A 928 19.49 -20.81 19.45
C LEU A 928 20.37 -20.69 20.71
N ALA A 929 20.54 -21.77 21.47
CA ALA A 929 21.38 -21.84 22.67
C ALA A 929 22.91 -21.88 22.40
N PHE A 930 23.36 -21.60 21.17
CA PHE A 930 24.78 -21.53 20.83
C PHE A 930 25.48 -20.45 21.69
N PRO A 931 26.65 -20.71 22.32
CA PRO A 931 27.15 -19.84 23.39
C PRO A 931 27.49 -18.43 22.91
N LYS A 932 27.09 -17.39 23.69
CA LYS A 932 27.32 -15.99 23.31
C LYS A 932 28.79 -15.66 23.06
N GLU A 933 29.71 -16.20 23.87
CA GLU A 933 31.15 -16.00 23.65
C GLU A 933 31.68 -16.60 22.33
N GLU A 934 30.97 -17.58 21.75
CA GLU A 934 31.27 -18.10 20.41
C GLU A 934 30.55 -17.33 19.30
N ILE A 935 29.34 -16.83 19.53
CA ILE A 935 28.66 -15.89 18.61
C ILE A 935 29.54 -14.63 18.41
N ASP A 936 29.98 -14.01 19.50
CA ASP A 936 30.83 -12.81 19.48
C ASP A 936 32.22 -13.10 18.86
N PHE A 937 32.74 -14.32 19.03
CA PHE A 937 33.99 -14.76 18.41
C PHE A 937 33.86 -15.03 16.91
N TRP A 938 32.81 -15.72 16.46
CA TRP A 938 32.53 -15.94 15.03
C TRP A 938 32.29 -14.60 14.29
N GLY A 939 31.72 -13.60 14.97
CA GLY A 939 31.70 -12.21 14.49
C GLY A 939 33.10 -11.68 14.18
N LYS A 940 34.03 -11.76 15.15
CA LYS A 940 35.45 -11.38 14.96
C LYS A 940 36.12 -12.18 13.83
N ILE A 941 35.81 -13.47 13.66
CA ILE A 941 36.35 -14.31 12.57
C ILE A 941 35.86 -13.84 11.19
N LEU A 942 34.60 -13.40 11.05
CA LEU A 942 34.05 -12.88 9.79
C LEU A 942 34.64 -11.51 9.41
N GLU A 943 34.88 -10.65 10.40
CA GLU A 943 35.64 -9.41 10.22
C GLU A 943 37.10 -9.70 9.81
N LEU A 944 37.80 -10.57 10.55
CA LEU A 944 39.17 -11.00 10.24
C LEU A 944 39.29 -11.58 8.84
N ARG A 945 38.34 -12.43 8.42
CA ARG A 945 38.26 -12.96 7.05
C ARG A 945 38.14 -11.85 6.01
N THR A 946 37.47 -10.74 6.33
CA THR A 946 37.32 -9.59 5.42
C THR A 946 38.65 -8.85 5.26
N GLU A 947 39.38 -8.61 6.35
CA GLU A 947 40.70 -7.97 6.33
C GLU A 947 41.78 -8.85 5.67
N VAL A 948 41.80 -10.16 5.98
CA VAL A 948 42.64 -11.15 5.29
C VAL A 948 42.37 -11.15 3.78
N ASN A 949 41.11 -11.04 3.34
CA ASN A 949 40.79 -10.92 1.93
C ASN A 949 41.36 -9.64 1.28
N LYS A 950 41.39 -8.49 1.99
CA LYS A 950 42.05 -7.27 1.49
C LYS A 950 43.56 -7.50 1.30
N ALA A 951 44.23 -8.11 2.27
CA ALA A 951 45.65 -8.45 2.19
C ALA A 951 45.93 -9.42 1.00
N LEU A 952 45.07 -10.41 0.79
CA LEU A 952 45.15 -11.34 -0.34
C LEU A 952 44.89 -10.69 -1.71
N GLU A 953 44.03 -9.67 -1.81
CA GLU A 953 43.87 -8.89 -3.06
C GLU A 953 45.04 -7.94 -3.31
N ALA A 954 45.67 -7.39 -2.26
CA ALA A 954 46.90 -6.60 -2.39
C ALA A 954 48.06 -7.47 -2.92
N ALA A 955 48.29 -8.65 -2.34
CA ALA A 955 49.29 -9.61 -2.80
C ALA A 955 49.01 -10.13 -4.24
N ARG A 956 47.73 -10.31 -4.63
CA ARG A 956 47.33 -10.63 -6.01
C ARG A 956 47.55 -9.48 -6.98
N THR A 957 47.30 -8.24 -6.56
CA THR A 957 47.57 -7.03 -7.36
C THR A 957 49.07 -6.83 -7.59
N GLY A 958 49.87 -7.10 -6.56
CA GLY A 958 51.33 -7.16 -6.61
C GLY A 958 51.92 -8.38 -7.35
N LYS A 959 51.09 -9.29 -7.87
CA LYS A 959 51.46 -10.52 -8.60
C LYS A 959 52.27 -11.54 -7.78
N LEU A 960 52.29 -11.46 -6.44
CA LEU A 960 52.92 -12.49 -5.60
C LEU A 960 52.24 -13.86 -5.81
N ILE A 961 50.91 -13.84 -5.83
CA ILE A 961 50.01 -15.00 -5.92
C ILE A 961 48.96 -14.76 -7.01
N GLY A 962 48.48 -15.81 -7.67
CA GLY A 962 47.36 -15.78 -8.61
C GLY A 962 46.00 -16.05 -7.94
N SER A 963 45.97 -16.98 -6.98
CA SER A 963 44.81 -17.41 -6.20
C SER A 963 45.11 -17.37 -4.70
N SER A 964 44.07 -17.37 -3.85
CA SER A 964 44.23 -17.41 -2.39
C SER A 964 44.84 -18.72 -1.89
N LEU A 965 44.67 -19.82 -2.62
CA LEU A 965 45.31 -21.11 -2.31
C LEU A 965 46.84 -21.09 -2.50
N GLU A 966 47.40 -20.16 -3.27
CA GLU A 966 48.86 -19.98 -3.34
C GLU A 966 49.43 -19.22 -2.12
N ALA A 967 48.58 -18.77 -1.18
CA ALA A 967 48.97 -17.94 -0.05
C ALA A 967 49.20 -18.75 1.24
N LYS A 968 50.18 -18.28 2.01
CA LYS A 968 50.29 -18.48 3.45
C LYS A 968 50.03 -17.14 4.13
N VAL A 969 49.12 -17.14 5.11
CA VAL A 969 48.71 -15.93 5.83
C VAL A 969 49.27 -15.97 7.24
N TYR A 970 49.90 -14.88 7.65
CA TYR A 970 50.39 -14.67 9.01
C TYR A 970 49.47 -13.67 9.71
N ILE A 971 49.15 -13.94 10.97
CA ILE A 971 48.29 -13.06 11.78
C ILE A 971 48.96 -12.84 13.13
N HIS A 972 49.00 -11.59 13.58
CA HIS A 972 49.43 -11.24 14.94
C HIS A 972 48.38 -10.32 15.58
N SER A 973 48.04 -10.58 16.84
CA SER A 973 47.12 -9.80 17.64
C SER A 973 47.69 -9.62 19.04
N SER A 974 47.51 -8.42 19.61
CA SER A 974 47.86 -8.10 20.99
C SER A 974 46.78 -8.48 22.01
N ASP A 975 45.65 -9.06 21.57
CA ASP A 975 44.63 -9.68 22.43
C ASP A 975 45.01 -11.16 22.61
N ASP A 976 45.57 -11.53 23.77
CA ASP A 976 45.98 -12.90 24.07
C ASP A 976 44.81 -13.91 24.07
N LYS A 977 43.58 -13.49 24.40
CA LYS A 977 42.40 -14.37 24.35
C LYS A 977 42.04 -14.67 22.89
N LEU A 978 42.11 -13.67 22.02
CA LEU A 978 41.92 -13.83 20.58
C LEU A 978 43.05 -14.64 19.93
N ALA A 979 44.31 -14.32 20.21
CA ALA A 979 45.46 -15.06 19.71
C ALA A 979 45.47 -16.52 20.19
N GLY A 980 45.04 -16.77 21.43
CA GLY A 980 44.79 -18.11 21.97
C GLY A 980 43.75 -18.89 21.16
N LYS A 981 42.54 -18.34 20.99
CA LYS A 981 41.50 -19.00 20.16
C LYS A 981 41.95 -19.21 18.71
N LEU A 982 42.62 -18.25 18.09
CA LEU A 982 43.14 -18.38 16.71
C LEU A 982 44.18 -19.51 16.58
N ARG A 983 45.06 -19.69 17.58
CA ARG A 983 45.99 -20.85 17.62
C ARG A 983 45.23 -22.17 17.72
N ASN A 984 44.24 -22.27 18.61
CA ASN A 984 43.41 -23.47 18.75
C ASN A 984 42.69 -23.84 17.43
N MET A 985 42.25 -22.85 16.65
CA MET A 985 41.66 -23.10 15.32
C MET A 985 42.70 -23.53 14.28
N CYS A 986 43.95 -23.06 14.31
CA CYS A 986 45.01 -23.61 13.47
C CYS A 986 45.33 -25.08 13.80
N GLU A 987 45.16 -25.49 15.05
CA GLU A 987 45.39 -26.86 15.55
C GLU A 987 44.10 -27.70 15.65
N ALA A 988 43.00 -27.25 15.01
CA ALA A 988 41.69 -27.88 15.11
C ALA A 988 41.71 -29.36 14.69
N LYS A 989 41.21 -30.24 15.57
CA LYS A 989 41.10 -31.70 15.32
C LYS A 989 40.24 -32.04 14.11
N ILE A 990 39.30 -31.15 13.76
CA ILE A 990 38.40 -31.27 12.61
C ILE A 990 38.84 -30.22 11.57
N ASP A 991 39.37 -30.67 10.42
CA ASP A 991 39.89 -29.82 9.32
C ASP A 991 38.84 -28.85 8.74
N ALA A 992 37.56 -28.96 9.10
CA ALA A 992 36.51 -28.00 8.68
C ALA A 992 36.57 -26.67 9.44
N ASP A 993 37.01 -26.67 10.70
CA ASP A 993 37.04 -25.48 11.58
C ASP A 993 38.37 -24.73 11.50
N SER A 994 39.33 -25.21 10.71
CA SER A 994 40.65 -24.61 10.66
C SER A 994 40.70 -23.31 9.86
N LEU A 995 41.52 -22.36 10.33
CA LEU A 995 41.58 -21.01 9.76
C LEU A 995 41.94 -21.00 8.26
N HIS A 996 42.74 -21.95 7.77
CA HIS A 996 43.08 -22.02 6.34
C HIS A 996 41.89 -22.41 5.46
N ARG A 997 40.94 -23.23 5.95
CA ARG A 997 39.65 -23.43 5.25
C ARG A 997 38.81 -22.16 5.28
N ILE A 998 38.67 -21.54 6.45
CA ILE A 998 37.84 -20.35 6.67
C ILE A 998 38.29 -19.18 5.78
N PHE A 999 39.60 -18.93 5.67
CA PHE A 999 40.17 -17.90 4.80
C PHE A 999 40.40 -18.36 3.34
N ILE A 1000 40.21 -19.64 3.04
CA ILE A 1000 40.39 -20.26 1.72
C ILE A 1000 41.83 -20.06 1.20
N THR A 1001 42.79 -20.40 2.06
CA THR A 1001 44.24 -20.40 1.81
C THR A 1001 44.82 -21.79 2.05
N SER A 1002 46.07 -22.03 1.66
CA SER A 1002 46.70 -23.33 1.95
C SER A 1002 47.21 -23.44 3.39
N GLN A 1003 47.62 -22.32 3.98
CA GLN A 1003 48.21 -22.25 5.31
C GLN A 1003 47.83 -20.94 6.02
N VAL A 1004 47.74 -21.00 7.35
CA VAL A 1004 47.63 -19.86 8.26
C VAL A 1004 48.58 -20.11 9.44
N GLU A 1005 49.25 -19.06 9.90
CA GLU A 1005 50.22 -19.11 10.99
C GLU A 1005 49.98 -17.92 11.95
N ILE A 1006 49.86 -18.18 13.25
CA ILE A 1006 49.63 -17.14 14.27
C ILE A 1006 50.96 -16.83 14.95
N LEU A 1007 51.45 -15.60 14.80
CA LEU A 1007 52.78 -15.18 15.26
C LEU A 1007 52.74 -14.69 16.72
N SER A 1008 53.73 -15.07 17.52
CA SER A 1008 53.85 -14.64 18.92
C SER A 1008 54.24 -13.16 19.03
N THR A 1009 55.14 -12.70 18.18
CA THR A 1009 55.57 -11.29 18.09
C THR A 1009 55.71 -10.82 16.64
N LEU A 1010 55.79 -9.50 16.43
CA LEU A 1010 56.08 -8.91 15.12
C LEU A 1010 57.55 -9.07 14.68
N ASP A 1011 58.46 -9.39 15.61
CA ASP A 1011 59.86 -9.69 15.26
C ASP A 1011 59.97 -10.98 14.44
N GLU A 1012 59.09 -11.96 14.69
CA GLU A 1012 58.97 -13.15 13.87
C GLU A 1012 58.57 -12.82 12.41
N ALA A 1013 57.72 -11.80 12.19
CA ALA A 1013 57.34 -11.39 10.84
C ALA A 1013 58.52 -10.79 10.08
N SER A 1014 59.34 -9.98 10.77
CA SER A 1014 60.60 -9.44 10.25
C SER A 1014 61.59 -10.56 9.90
N ALA A 1015 61.77 -11.53 10.80
CA ALA A 1015 62.61 -12.70 10.55
C ALA A 1015 62.11 -13.58 9.37
N LYS A 1016 60.80 -13.59 9.11
CA LYS A 1016 60.16 -14.35 8.02
C LYS A 1016 60.07 -13.58 6.68
N ASN A 1017 60.59 -12.34 6.60
CA ASN A 1017 60.63 -11.51 5.39
C ASN A 1017 59.27 -11.42 4.62
N VAL A 1018 58.18 -11.20 5.34
CA VAL A 1018 56.82 -11.27 4.76
C VAL A 1018 56.55 -10.09 3.80
N PRO A 1019 56.39 -10.31 2.48
CA PRO A 1019 56.50 -9.26 1.47
C PRO A 1019 55.27 -8.35 1.31
N TYR A 1020 54.08 -8.80 1.73
CA TYR A 1020 52.87 -8.00 1.80
C TYR A 1020 52.35 -8.07 3.22
N SER A 1021 52.41 -6.97 3.96
CA SER A 1021 51.92 -6.90 5.33
C SER A 1021 51.36 -5.52 5.64
N GLY A 1022 50.55 -5.45 6.70
CA GLY A 1022 49.97 -4.20 7.16
C GLY A 1022 49.19 -4.35 8.45
N ASP A 1023 48.85 -3.21 9.03
CA ASP A 1023 47.97 -3.09 10.18
C ASP A 1023 46.52 -2.93 9.71
N TYR A 1024 45.62 -3.70 10.33
CA TYR A 1024 44.19 -3.71 10.07
C TYR A 1024 43.42 -3.54 11.38
N LEU A 1025 42.15 -3.15 11.30
CA LEU A 1025 41.27 -2.91 12.46
C LEU A 1025 40.09 -3.87 12.45
N ILE A 1026 39.85 -4.51 13.60
CA ILE A 1026 38.66 -5.32 13.88
C ILE A 1026 37.84 -4.60 14.94
N GLN A 1027 36.52 -4.59 14.78
CA GLN A 1027 35.56 -3.86 15.63
C GLN A 1027 35.89 -2.36 15.76
N GLY A 1028 36.56 -1.78 14.76
CA GLY A 1028 36.98 -0.38 14.71
C GLY A 1028 38.20 -0.01 15.56
N GLU A 1029 38.48 -0.75 16.63
CA GLU A 1029 39.48 -0.37 17.64
C GLU A 1029 40.61 -1.41 17.83
N ASN A 1030 40.34 -2.71 17.62
CA ASN A 1030 41.33 -3.77 17.84
C ASN A 1030 42.31 -3.86 16.67
N LYS A 1031 43.54 -3.40 16.89
CA LYS A 1031 44.63 -3.43 15.91
C LYS A 1031 45.19 -4.84 15.74
N ILE A 1032 45.17 -5.37 14.51
CA ILE A 1032 45.68 -6.69 14.15
C ILE A 1032 46.57 -6.56 12.92
N TRP A 1033 47.75 -7.17 12.99
CA TRP A 1033 48.69 -7.21 11.88
C TRP A 1033 48.44 -8.46 11.04
N ILE A 1034 48.41 -8.29 9.71
CA ILE A 1034 48.20 -9.38 8.75
C ILE A 1034 49.32 -9.34 7.71
N GLY A 1035 49.94 -10.49 7.48
CA GLY A 1035 50.97 -10.70 6.48
C GLY A 1035 50.61 -11.81 5.48
N VAL A 1036 51.15 -11.73 4.26
CA VAL A 1036 50.93 -12.70 3.18
C VAL A 1036 52.26 -13.04 2.50
N SER A 1037 52.60 -14.33 2.45
CA SER A 1037 53.65 -14.89 1.60
C SER A 1037 53.06 -15.94 0.64
N ARG A 1038 53.92 -16.57 -0.18
CA ARG A 1038 53.55 -17.81 -0.88
C ARG A 1038 53.46 -18.98 0.10
N ALA A 1039 52.58 -19.92 -0.19
CA ALA A 1039 52.47 -21.17 0.54
C ALA A 1039 53.68 -22.10 0.34
N ASP A 1040 53.99 -22.87 1.38
CA ASP A 1040 55.13 -23.79 1.45
C ASP A 1040 54.84 -25.09 0.65
N GLY A 1041 55.89 -25.62 0.01
CA GLY A 1041 55.82 -26.88 -0.74
C GLY A 1041 55.24 -26.74 -2.15
N SER A 1042 54.51 -27.76 -2.62
CA SER A 1042 54.02 -27.86 -4.01
C SER A 1042 52.50 -27.98 -4.10
N LYS A 1043 51.94 -27.56 -5.24
CA LYS A 1043 50.50 -27.61 -5.52
C LYS A 1043 49.99 -29.04 -5.68
N CYS A 1044 48.99 -29.44 -4.90
CA CYS A 1044 48.25 -30.68 -5.12
C CYS A 1044 47.33 -30.53 -6.35
N GLU A 1045 47.43 -31.43 -7.34
CA GLU A 1045 46.64 -31.32 -8.58
C GLU A 1045 45.13 -31.54 -8.39
N ARG A 1046 44.71 -32.24 -7.32
CA ARG A 1046 43.29 -32.52 -7.04
C ARG A 1046 42.59 -31.42 -6.24
N CYS A 1047 43.23 -30.86 -5.20
CA CYS A 1047 42.61 -29.83 -4.33
C CYS A 1047 43.16 -28.42 -4.51
N TRP A 1048 44.26 -28.26 -5.25
CA TRP A 1048 44.99 -27.01 -5.53
C TRP A 1048 45.51 -26.27 -4.29
N ASN A 1049 45.38 -26.85 -3.10
CA ASN A 1049 46.13 -26.44 -1.93
C ASN A 1049 47.61 -26.81 -2.14
N PHE A 1050 48.51 -25.99 -1.64
CA PHE A 1050 49.94 -26.24 -1.57
C PHE A 1050 50.28 -26.99 -0.28
N SER A 1051 51.22 -27.93 -0.35
CA SER A 1051 51.66 -28.67 0.83
C SER A 1051 53.10 -29.19 0.65
N PRO A 1052 53.94 -29.19 1.70
CA PRO A 1052 55.22 -29.89 1.71
C PRO A 1052 55.12 -31.42 1.55
N GLN A 1053 53.92 -32.01 1.67
CA GLN A 1053 53.69 -33.46 1.50
C GLN A 1053 53.33 -33.85 0.06
N VAL A 1054 53.31 -32.91 -0.89
CA VAL A 1054 53.24 -33.23 -2.33
C VAL A 1054 54.62 -33.73 -2.77
N GLY A 1055 54.66 -34.92 -3.39
CA GLY A 1055 55.87 -35.68 -3.70
C GLY A 1055 56.12 -36.88 -2.78
N SER A 1056 55.38 -37.01 -1.66
CA SER A 1056 55.60 -38.09 -0.67
C SER A 1056 54.99 -39.46 -1.03
N PHE A 1057 54.28 -39.58 -2.16
CA PHE A 1057 53.52 -40.78 -2.55
C PHE A 1057 53.89 -41.21 -3.97
N LEU A 1058 54.41 -42.42 -4.15
CA LEU A 1058 54.99 -42.86 -5.45
C LEU A 1058 53.95 -43.00 -6.57
N ASP A 1059 52.77 -43.52 -6.28
CA ASP A 1059 51.71 -43.77 -7.28
C ASP A 1059 51.02 -42.46 -7.71
N HIS A 1060 51.01 -41.47 -6.81
CA HIS A 1060 50.32 -40.20 -6.95
C HIS A 1060 51.17 -39.02 -6.44
N PRO A 1061 52.35 -38.76 -7.05
CA PRO A 1061 53.33 -37.80 -6.52
C PRO A 1061 52.82 -36.35 -6.53
N THR A 1062 51.82 -36.05 -7.35
CA THR A 1062 51.19 -34.73 -7.46
C THR A 1062 50.01 -34.51 -6.49
N LEU A 1063 49.78 -35.41 -5.53
CA LEU A 1063 48.76 -35.27 -4.48
C LEU A 1063 49.36 -34.98 -3.11
N CYS A 1064 48.64 -34.21 -2.29
CA CYS A 1064 48.89 -34.10 -0.85
C CYS A 1064 48.19 -35.24 -0.09
N LYS A 1065 48.63 -35.55 1.14
CA LYS A 1065 48.12 -36.66 1.96
C LYS A 1065 46.59 -36.77 2.02
N ARG A 1066 45.87 -35.67 2.26
CA ARG A 1066 44.39 -35.66 2.28
C ARG A 1066 43.78 -36.12 0.95
N CYS A 1067 44.38 -35.76 -0.19
CA CYS A 1067 43.91 -36.21 -1.50
C CYS A 1067 44.38 -37.63 -1.83
N TYR A 1068 45.58 -38.03 -1.38
CA TYR A 1068 46.06 -39.39 -1.54
C TYR A 1068 45.10 -40.39 -0.88
N ASN A 1069 44.75 -40.19 0.39
CA ASN A 1069 43.80 -41.04 1.12
C ASN A 1069 42.46 -41.16 0.36
N VAL A 1070 41.85 -40.04 -0.06
CA VAL A 1070 40.56 -40.04 -0.77
C VAL A 1070 40.60 -40.78 -2.13
N ILE A 1071 41.77 -40.98 -2.73
CA ILE A 1071 41.94 -41.82 -3.93
C ILE A 1071 42.27 -43.27 -3.57
N ALA A 1072 43.10 -43.51 -2.55
CA ALA A 1072 43.45 -44.86 -2.06
C ALA A 1072 42.26 -45.60 -1.45
N ASP A 1073 41.33 -44.88 -0.81
CA ASP A 1073 40.10 -45.41 -0.22
C ASP A 1073 39.00 -45.72 -1.27
N GLN A 1074 39.24 -45.46 -2.57
CA GLN A 1074 38.30 -45.80 -3.64
C GLN A 1074 38.69 -47.14 -4.30
N PRO A 1075 37.77 -48.12 -4.37
CA PRO A 1075 38.04 -49.36 -5.11
C PRO A 1075 38.25 -49.05 -6.59
N LEU A 1076 39.33 -49.60 -7.16
CA LEU A 1076 39.66 -49.44 -8.59
C LEU A 1076 38.47 -49.86 -9.46
N PRO A 1077 38.01 -49.00 -10.40
CA PRO A 1077 37.11 -49.43 -11.46
C PRO A 1077 37.76 -50.58 -12.23
N ALA A 1078 37.00 -51.65 -12.48
CA ALA A 1078 37.50 -52.79 -13.22
C ALA A 1078 38.01 -52.33 -14.59
N LEU A 1079 39.28 -52.63 -14.88
CA LEU A 1079 39.92 -52.30 -16.15
C LEU A 1079 39.19 -53.02 -17.29
N ALA A 1080 38.38 -52.28 -18.03
CA ALA A 1080 37.87 -52.71 -19.33
C ALA A 1080 39.08 -52.90 -20.26
N ALA A 1081 39.45 -54.16 -20.51
CA ALA A 1081 40.58 -54.49 -21.37
C ALA A 1081 40.31 -53.97 -22.79
N VAL A 1082 41.23 -53.15 -23.30
CA VAL A 1082 41.14 -52.54 -24.62
C VAL A 1082 41.80 -53.44 -25.66
N SER A 1083 41.08 -53.66 -26.76
CA SER A 1083 41.62 -54.00 -28.09
C SER A 1083 41.26 -52.87 -29.05
#